data_AF-A0A271VQS5-F1
#
_entry.id   AF-A0A271VQS5-F1
#
_cell.length_a   1.000
_cell.length_b   1.000
_cell.length_c   1.000
_cell.angle_alpha   90.00
_cell.angle_beta   90.00
_cell.angle_gamma   90.00
#
_symmetry.space_group_name_H-M   'P 1'
#
loop_
_entity.id
_entity.type
_entity.pdbx_description
1 polymer ?
#
loop_
_entity_poly.entity_id
_entity_poly.type
_entity_poly.pdbx_seq_one_letter_code
_entity_poly.pdbx_strand_id
1 'polypeptide(L)'
;MDAQQFLTEFGHIAIAPGGIARLRELILQLAMQGKLVGQSTTDLPARELIHQLFGEQVLNSAVARKNIGSDKPNGWEWVRLGDIAEIERGGSPRPIKDFLTTNPDGLNWIKIGDTEQNSKYINSTREKIKPEGLSKTRMVYPGDFLLTNSMSFGRPYITNIQGCIHDGWLRIHPPTCLDKDFLYHLLTSPIVKVFFTAAAAGAVVQNLNADKVRDLPIPIPPLEEQSRIVAKVDELMALCDQLEAQQKKRRTLQNNLRQATLQAVAASQSPHELQENWQRLQTNFGQLFSAPEDVAQLRALILDLAVHGLLVEQSNVDTSLDTWLEQVKATKGSLVKQKLIPKQTAFSNVPEKEYPFPIPKGWAFVRLGQIANKIGSGSTPRGGREVYVNDGIPFLRSQNVWNDGLRLDDVARIPAEVHERMSGTSVAANDILLNITGASLGRCALVPADFGEANVSQHVTIIRLTDTEMREYIHLCMLSPYTQTMIWGRQVGMAREGLSKKVLEQFEIPLPPIAEQKRIVARVSELMKFCDSLESKLHRYLVVSEHLAAASITTLTGITIEQEEEPMKAPQTELVAPVRLGTPPDVKAQAPLATILARHNGEMSAKDLWQRFGGEIDAFYAQLKAEVAHGWLLEPAPAEMREKAES
;
A
#
# COMPACT_ATOMS: atom_id res chain seq x y z
N MET A 1 12.59 -35.62 2.61
CA MET A 1 13.40 -34.40 2.77
C MET A 1 13.64 -34.15 4.25
N ASP A 2 14.88 -33.93 4.67
CA ASP A 2 15.19 -33.53 6.05
C ASP A 2 15.17 -32.01 6.23
N ALA A 3 15.13 -31.53 7.49
CA ALA A 3 15.03 -30.10 7.79
C ALA A 3 16.24 -29.28 7.33
N GLN A 4 17.45 -29.87 7.29
CA GLN A 4 18.68 -29.17 6.91
C GLN A 4 18.78 -29.01 5.39
N GLN A 5 18.40 -30.05 4.66
CA GLN A 5 18.19 -30.01 3.23
C GLN A 5 17.10 -28.99 2.87
N PHE A 6 15.99 -28.96 3.60
CA PHE A 6 14.91 -27.99 3.41
C PHE A 6 15.38 -26.54 3.63
N LEU A 7 16.13 -26.25 4.69
CA LEU A 7 16.68 -24.90 4.90
C LEU A 7 17.68 -24.50 3.82
N THR A 8 18.49 -25.45 3.34
CA THR A 8 19.47 -25.20 2.29
C THR A 8 18.78 -24.92 0.96
N GLU A 9 17.71 -25.65 0.65
CA GLU A 9 16.99 -25.56 -0.62
C GLU A 9 15.93 -24.46 -0.64
N PHE A 10 15.37 -24.04 0.51
CA PHE A 10 14.23 -23.11 0.57
C PHE A 10 14.42 -21.96 1.56
N GLY A 11 15.55 -21.87 2.27
CA GLY A 11 15.82 -20.81 3.24
C GLY A 11 15.87 -19.42 2.62
N HIS A 12 16.23 -19.30 1.34
CA HIS A 12 16.19 -18.02 0.63
C HIS A 12 14.77 -17.51 0.39
N ILE A 13 13.78 -18.40 0.26
CA ILE A 13 12.35 -18.02 0.15
C ILE A 13 11.94 -17.30 1.43
N ALA A 14 12.37 -17.77 2.59
CA ALA A 14 12.02 -17.17 3.88
C ALA A 14 12.52 -15.72 4.02
N ILE A 15 13.57 -15.31 3.31
CA ILE A 15 14.16 -13.95 3.39
C ILE A 15 13.29 -12.91 2.67
N ALA A 16 12.46 -13.34 1.71
CA ALA A 16 11.59 -12.44 0.97
C ALA A 16 10.43 -11.89 1.81
N PRO A 17 9.90 -10.70 1.48
CA PRO A 17 8.65 -10.22 2.06
C PRO A 17 7.53 -11.25 1.88
N GLY A 18 6.86 -11.63 2.98
CA GLY A 18 5.85 -12.70 2.97
C GLY A 18 6.40 -14.11 2.66
N GLY A 19 7.72 -14.27 2.59
CA GLY A 19 8.40 -15.50 2.18
C GLY A 19 8.09 -16.70 3.05
N ILE A 20 7.98 -16.51 4.38
CA ILE A 20 7.60 -17.58 5.31
C ILE A 20 6.18 -18.08 5.04
N ALA A 21 5.23 -17.18 4.76
CA ALA A 21 3.86 -17.58 4.41
C ALA A 21 3.84 -18.43 3.14
N ARG A 22 4.58 -17.98 2.10
CA ARG A 22 4.75 -18.75 0.86
C ARG A 22 5.44 -20.10 1.10
N LEU A 23 6.39 -20.18 2.03
CA LEU A 23 7.07 -21.42 2.40
C LEU A 23 6.10 -22.43 3.06
N ARG A 24 5.19 -21.96 3.92
CA ARG A 24 4.13 -22.81 4.50
C ARG A 24 3.19 -23.36 3.44
N GLU A 25 2.79 -22.52 2.49
CA GLU A 25 1.97 -22.94 1.35
C GLU A 25 2.69 -24.01 0.51
N LEU A 26 3.97 -23.82 0.22
CA LEU A 26 4.81 -24.79 -0.48
C LEU A 26 4.90 -26.13 0.26
N ILE A 27 5.09 -26.12 1.59
CA ILE A 27 5.13 -27.35 2.41
C ILE A 27 3.83 -28.14 2.25
N LEU A 28 2.67 -27.48 2.41
CA LEU A 28 1.37 -28.12 2.27
C LEU A 28 1.15 -28.62 0.84
N GLN A 29 1.61 -27.87 -0.16
CA GLN A 29 1.48 -28.29 -1.54
C GLN A 29 2.33 -29.53 -1.86
N LEU A 30 3.59 -29.57 -1.42
CA LEU A 30 4.45 -30.74 -1.58
C LEU A 30 3.89 -31.96 -0.83
N ALA A 31 3.28 -31.75 0.34
CA ALA A 31 2.57 -32.78 1.08
C ALA A 31 1.44 -33.37 0.25
N MET A 32 0.57 -32.53 -0.32
CA MET A 32 -0.59 -32.98 -1.10
C MET A 32 -0.24 -33.54 -2.49
N GLN A 33 1.01 -33.35 -2.95
CA GLN A 33 1.55 -33.97 -4.16
C GLN A 33 2.29 -35.29 -3.90
N GLY A 34 2.40 -35.72 -2.63
CA GLY A 34 3.19 -36.89 -2.23
C GLY A 34 4.69 -36.74 -2.48
N LYS A 35 5.20 -35.50 -2.50
CA LYS A 35 6.63 -35.19 -2.72
C LYS A 35 7.38 -34.89 -1.42
N LEU A 36 6.67 -34.77 -0.30
CA LEU A 36 7.26 -34.38 0.98
C LEU A 36 7.98 -35.54 1.70
N VAL A 37 7.38 -36.74 1.64
CA VAL A 37 7.88 -37.98 2.25
C VAL A 37 7.98 -39.09 1.20
N GLY A 38 8.82 -40.10 1.43
CA GLY A 38 8.93 -41.25 0.53
C GLY A 38 7.74 -42.21 0.66
N GLN A 39 7.36 -42.85 -0.45
CA GLN A 39 6.36 -43.92 -0.45
C GLN A 39 6.97 -45.24 0.03
N SER A 40 6.21 -46.04 0.79
CA SER A 40 6.60 -47.40 1.15
C SER A 40 5.76 -48.42 0.39
N THR A 41 6.40 -49.51 -0.06
CA THR A 41 5.71 -50.64 -0.70
C THR A 41 5.01 -51.56 0.30
N THR A 42 5.26 -51.35 1.60
CA THR A 42 4.65 -52.11 2.70
C THR A 42 3.38 -51.47 3.25
N ASP A 43 3.08 -50.22 2.89
CA ASP A 43 1.88 -49.55 3.36
C ASP A 43 0.64 -50.15 2.67
N LEU A 44 -0.48 -50.20 3.39
CA LEU A 44 -1.74 -50.64 2.79
C LEU A 44 -2.20 -49.60 1.76
N PRO A 45 -2.36 -49.96 0.46
CA PRO A 45 -2.77 -49.00 -0.55
C PRO A 45 -4.11 -48.35 -0.20
N ALA A 46 -4.25 -47.04 -0.45
CA ALA A 46 -5.47 -46.30 -0.14
C ALA A 46 -6.71 -46.93 -0.80
N ARG A 47 -6.53 -47.52 -2.00
CA ARG A 47 -7.57 -48.25 -2.72
C ARG A 47 -8.18 -49.38 -1.90
N GLU A 48 -7.37 -50.17 -1.23
CA GLU A 48 -7.84 -51.32 -0.45
C GLU A 48 -8.63 -50.85 0.77
N LEU A 49 -8.14 -49.82 1.45
CA LEU A 49 -8.83 -49.21 2.60
C LEU A 49 -10.18 -48.60 2.19
N ILE A 50 -10.22 -47.85 1.09
CA ILE A 50 -11.46 -47.24 0.57
C ILE A 50 -12.46 -48.33 0.17
N HIS A 51 -11.99 -49.39 -0.50
CA HIS A 51 -12.85 -50.53 -0.86
C HIS A 51 -13.47 -51.20 0.37
N GLN A 52 -12.68 -51.42 1.43
CA GLN A 52 -13.15 -52.04 2.67
C GLN A 52 -14.19 -51.18 3.41
N LEU A 53 -14.05 -49.85 3.40
CA LEU A 53 -14.89 -48.95 4.18
C LEU A 53 -16.12 -48.44 3.42
N PHE A 54 -16.00 -48.21 2.11
CA PHE A 54 -17.01 -47.51 1.30
C PHE A 54 -17.46 -48.28 0.05
N GLY A 55 -16.82 -49.42 -0.26
CA GLY A 55 -17.15 -50.27 -1.39
C GLY A 55 -16.59 -49.79 -2.74
N GLU A 56 -16.73 -50.65 -3.76
CA GLU A 56 -16.12 -50.43 -5.08
C GLU A 56 -16.76 -49.28 -5.87
N GLN A 57 -18.03 -48.94 -5.59
CA GLN A 57 -18.73 -47.83 -6.23
C GLN A 57 -18.02 -46.48 -6.05
N VAL A 58 -17.38 -46.25 -4.90
CA VAL A 58 -16.65 -44.99 -4.63
C VAL A 58 -15.36 -44.92 -5.44
N LEU A 59 -14.68 -46.05 -5.63
CA LEU A 59 -13.45 -46.13 -6.43
C LEU A 59 -13.72 -45.93 -7.93
N ASN A 60 -14.89 -46.35 -8.39
CA ASN A 60 -15.31 -46.22 -9.78
C ASN A 60 -16.02 -44.88 -10.08
N SER A 61 -16.19 -44.02 -9.07
CA SER A 61 -16.83 -42.72 -9.26
C SER A 61 -15.93 -41.80 -10.10
N ALA A 62 -16.51 -41.14 -11.10
CA ALA A 62 -15.75 -40.22 -11.94
C ALA A 62 -15.35 -38.99 -11.12
N VAL A 63 -14.05 -38.79 -10.86
CA VAL A 63 -13.53 -37.62 -10.15
C VAL A 63 -13.12 -36.56 -11.18
N ALA A 64 -13.87 -35.46 -11.25
CA ALA A 64 -13.55 -34.34 -12.14
C ALA A 64 -12.37 -33.53 -11.59
N ARG A 65 -11.18 -33.71 -12.16
CA ARG A 65 -9.93 -33.05 -11.72
C ARG A 65 -9.60 -31.79 -12.52
N LYS A 66 -10.60 -31.00 -12.93
CA LYS A 66 -10.33 -29.73 -13.64
C LYS A 66 -9.44 -28.87 -12.75
N ASN A 67 -8.29 -28.44 -13.27
CA ASN A 67 -7.28 -27.61 -12.59
C ASN A 67 -6.48 -28.30 -11.46
N ILE A 68 -6.51 -29.64 -11.38
CA ILE A 68 -5.71 -30.46 -10.46
C ILE A 68 -4.95 -31.47 -11.30
N GLY A 69 -3.62 -31.58 -11.14
CA GLY A 69 -2.77 -32.44 -11.97
C GLY A 69 -3.26 -33.89 -12.08
N SER A 70 -2.97 -34.55 -13.21
CA SER A 70 -3.45 -35.92 -13.50
C SER A 70 -2.75 -37.00 -12.68
N ASP A 71 -1.51 -36.75 -12.27
CA ASP A 71 -0.62 -37.78 -11.76
C ASP A 71 -0.78 -37.93 -10.24
N LYS A 72 -0.96 -39.18 -9.78
CA LYS A 72 -0.98 -39.55 -8.37
C LYS A 72 0.24 -40.40 -8.03
N PRO A 73 0.84 -40.26 -6.84
CA PRO A 73 1.86 -41.18 -6.36
C PRO A 73 1.33 -42.63 -6.31
N ASN A 74 2.25 -43.59 -6.32
CA ASN A 74 1.88 -45.00 -6.16
C ASN A 74 1.22 -45.21 -4.78
N GLY A 75 0.15 -46.01 -4.72
CA GLY A 75 -0.61 -46.28 -3.49
C GLY A 75 -1.64 -45.22 -3.09
N TRP A 76 -1.64 -44.03 -3.71
CA TRP A 76 -2.63 -42.98 -3.46
C TRP A 76 -3.91 -43.22 -4.25
N GLU A 77 -5.05 -42.73 -3.80
CA GLU A 77 -6.29 -42.71 -4.58
C GLU A 77 -6.99 -41.36 -4.53
N TRP A 78 -7.69 -41.02 -5.60
CA TRP A 78 -8.51 -39.80 -5.65
C TRP A 78 -9.97 -40.17 -5.46
N VAL A 79 -10.65 -39.43 -4.59
CA VAL A 79 -12.09 -39.56 -4.36
C VAL A 79 -12.73 -38.19 -4.23
N ARG A 80 -14.05 -38.11 -4.34
CA ARG A 80 -14.78 -36.90 -3.94
C ARG A 80 -14.97 -36.92 -2.42
N LEU A 81 -14.79 -35.79 -1.77
CA LEU A 81 -14.95 -35.71 -0.31
C LEU A 81 -16.36 -36.14 0.14
N GLY A 82 -17.39 -35.79 -0.65
CA GLY A 82 -18.77 -36.18 -0.36
C GLY A 82 -19.07 -37.68 -0.49
N ASP A 83 -18.21 -38.46 -1.15
CA ASP A 83 -18.40 -39.92 -1.28
C ASP A 83 -17.98 -40.66 0.00
N ILE A 84 -17.17 -40.02 0.87
CA ILE A 84 -16.61 -40.64 2.07
C ILE A 84 -16.98 -39.91 3.37
N ALA A 85 -17.39 -38.63 3.29
CA ALA A 85 -17.66 -37.77 4.44
C ALA A 85 -19.09 -37.22 4.43
N GLU A 86 -19.70 -37.09 5.61
CA GLU A 86 -20.97 -36.40 5.77
C GLU A 86 -20.75 -34.88 5.78
N ILE A 87 -21.40 -34.17 4.85
CA ILE A 87 -21.24 -32.72 4.67
C ILE A 87 -22.58 -32.02 4.71
N GLU A 88 -22.73 -31.16 5.71
CA GLU A 88 -23.98 -30.46 6.00
C GLU A 88 -23.77 -28.95 6.13
N ARG A 89 -24.79 -28.17 5.78
CA ARG A 89 -24.80 -26.73 6.06
C ARG A 89 -25.44 -26.46 7.42
N GLY A 90 -24.82 -25.59 8.21
CA GLY A 90 -25.41 -25.07 9.44
C GLY A 90 -26.72 -24.30 9.17
N GLY A 91 -27.46 -24.02 10.24
CA GLY A 91 -28.75 -23.35 10.16
C GLY A 91 -28.96 -22.47 11.38
N SER A 92 -29.59 -21.32 11.20
CA SER A 92 -29.84 -20.37 12.29
C SER A 92 -31.31 -20.44 12.71
N PRO A 93 -31.63 -20.70 14.00
CA PRO A 93 -33.01 -20.74 14.47
C PRO A 93 -33.62 -19.34 14.48
N ARG A 94 -34.36 -18.97 13.43
CA ARG A 94 -34.91 -17.61 13.29
C ARG A 94 -36.30 -17.48 13.93
N PRO A 95 -36.61 -16.33 14.57
CA PRO A 95 -35.70 -15.23 14.93
C PRO A 95 -34.68 -15.64 16.02
N ILE A 96 -33.37 -15.39 15.82
CA ILE A 96 -32.29 -15.90 16.68
C ILE A 96 -32.49 -15.53 18.15
N LYS A 97 -32.95 -14.30 18.41
CA LYS A 97 -33.15 -13.75 19.76
C LYS A 97 -34.09 -14.61 20.62
N ASP A 98 -35.08 -15.27 20.02
CA ASP A 98 -36.09 -16.04 20.74
C ASP A 98 -35.52 -17.36 21.29
N PHE A 99 -34.45 -17.84 20.66
CA PHE A 99 -33.79 -19.10 20.99
C PHE A 99 -32.52 -18.92 21.81
N LEU A 100 -32.00 -17.70 22.00
CA LEU A 100 -30.86 -17.45 22.88
C LEU A 100 -31.22 -17.71 24.35
N THR A 101 -30.25 -18.23 25.11
CA THR A 101 -30.41 -18.49 26.54
C THR A 101 -29.11 -18.25 27.31
N THR A 102 -29.25 -17.84 28.57
CA THR A 102 -28.15 -17.77 29.54
C THR A 102 -28.11 -18.99 30.46
N ASN A 103 -29.05 -19.93 30.30
CA ASN A 103 -29.08 -21.17 31.08
C ASN A 103 -27.79 -21.98 30.82
N PRO A 104 -27.05 -22.39 31.88
CA PRO A 104 -25.89 -23.27 31.75
C PRO A 104 -26.14 -24.54 30.93
N ASP A 105 -27.34 -25.11 31.05
CA ASP A 105 -27.78 -26.33 30.36
C ASP A 105 -28.20 -26.09 28.90
N GLY A 106 -28.10 -24.85 28.41
CA GLY A 106 -28.33 -24.52 27.01
C GLY A 106 -27.28 -25.15 26.08
N LEU A 107 -27.66 -25.42 24.84
CA LEU A 107 -26.77 -25.95 23.80
C LEU A 107 -25.81 -24.85 23.34
N ASN A 108 -24.51 -25.14 23.25
CA ASN A 108 -23.51 -24.18 22.78
C ASN A 108 -23.86 -23.69 21.38
N TRP A 109 -23.72 -22.38 21.13
CA TRP A 109 -24.03 -21.78 19.84
C TRP A 109 -22.76 -21.28 19.17
N ILE A 110 -22.25 -22.06 18.21
CA ILE A 110 -20.95 -21.84 17.57
C ILE A 110 -21.13 -20.90 16.38
N LYS A 111 -20.55 -19.70 16.48
CA LYS A 111 -20.51 -18.67 15.43
C LYS A 111 -19.08 -18.47 14.94
N ILE A 112 -18.94 -17.90 13.74
CA ILE A 112 -17.62 -17.56 13.16
C ILE A 112 -16.82 -16.65 14.11
N GLY A 113 -17.49 -15.72 14.79
CA GLY A 113 -16.88 -14.82 15.76
C GLY A 113 -16.36 -15.47 17.06
N ASP A 114 -16.61 -16.76 17.29
CA ASP A 114 -16.04 -17.53 18.40
C ASP A 114 -14.64 -18.11 18.05
N THR A 115 -14.17 -17.92 16.81
CA THR A 115 -12.86 -18.40 16.38
C THR A 115 -11.74 -17.38 16.58
N GLU A 116 -10.52 -17.87 16.78
CA GLU A 116 -9.30 -17.07 16.84
C GLU A 116 -8.52 -17.16 15.53
N GLN A 117 -7.83 -16.08 15.16
CA GLN A 117 -7.24 -15.88 13.84
C GLN A 117 -6.11 -16.87 13.49
N ASN A 118 -5.58 -17.63 14.46
CA ASN A 118 -4.53 -18.65 14.26
C ASN A 118 -4.84 -20.00 14.95
N SER A 119 -6.05 -20.20 15.46
CA SER A 119 -6.39 -21.46 16.13
C SER A 119 -6.81 -22.53 15.10
N LYS A 120 -6.36 -23.77 15.34
CA LYS A 120 -6.86 -24.99 14.71
C LYS A 120 -8.18 -25.47 15.33
N TYR A 121 -8.41 -25.14 16.61
CA TYR A 121 -9.49 -25.69 17.42
C TYR A 121 -10.50 -24.64 17.89
N ILE A 122 -11.76 -25.05 18.00
CA ILE A 122 -12.82 -24.30 18.69
C ILE A 122 -13.08 -24.98 20.03
N ASN A 123 -12.77 -24.26 21.11
CA ASN A 123 -12.81 -24.79 22.47
C ASN A 123 -13.96 -24.24 23.32
N SER A 124 -14.63 -23.18 22.87
CA SER A 124 -15.70 -22.53 23.62
C SER A 124 -16.60 -21.71 22.69
N THR A 125 -17.77 -21.30 23.22
CA THR A 125 -18.71 -20.38 22.56
C THR A 125 -19.10 -19.27 23.51
N ARG A 126 -19.41 -18.08 22.98
CA ARG A 126 -19.92 -16.96 23.79
C ARG A 126 -21.40 -17.09 24.14
N GLU A 127 -22.17 -17.80 23.32
CA GLU A 127 -23.62 -17.89 23.44
C GLU A 127 -24.09 -19.35 23.48
N LYS A 128 -25.32 -19.52 23.97
CA LYS A 128 -26.06 -20.77 23.98
C LYS A 128 -27.47 -20.57 23.42
N ILE A 129 -28.04 -21.61 22.82
CA ILE A 129 -29.44 -21.67 22.41
C ILE A 129 -30.23 -22.69 23.24
N LYS A 130 -31.55 -22.49 23.31
CA LYS A 130 -32.47 -23.44 23.94
C LYS A 130 -32.59 -24.73 23.10
N PRO A 131 -32.86 -25.89 23.71
CA PRO A 131 -32.97 -27.17 23.00
C PRO A 131 -33.96 -27.18 21.83
N GLU A 132 -35.05 -26.41 21.89
CA GLU A 132 -36.07 -26.33 20.82
C GLU A 132 -35.49 -25.74 19.52
N GLY A 133 -34.43 -24.95 19.63
CA GLY A 133 -33.71 -24.38 18.49
C GLY A 133 -32.97 -25.42 17.64
N LEU A 134 -32.69 -26.61 18.19
CA LEU A 134 -31.97 -27.69 17.51
C LEU A 134 -32.63 -28.08 16.17
N SER A 135 -33.96 -28.10 16.14
CA SER A 135 -34.76 -28.43 14.94
C SER A 135 -34.47 -27.52 13.73
N LYS A 136 -33.90 -26.33 13.95
CA LYS A 136 -33.60 -25.32 12.91
C LYS A 136 -32.09 -25.16 12.64
N THR A 137 -31.26 -26.04 13.18
CA THR A 137 -29.80 -25.98 13.08
C THR A 137 -29.20 -27.38 12.94
N ARG A 138 -27.89 -27.51 13.12
CA ARG A 138 -27.15 -28.77 13.09
C ARG A 138 -26.34 -28.91 14.36
N MET A 139 -26.42 -30.09 14.96
CA MET A 139 -25.56 -30.49 16.07
C MET A 139 -24.20 -30.91 15.51
N VAL A 140 -23.14 -30.54 16.22
CA VAL A 140 -21.77 -30.97 15.95
C VAL A 140 -21.15 -31.52 17.22
N TYR A 141 -20.19 -32.42 17.03
CA TYR A 141 -19.55 -33.15 18.11
C TYR A 141 -18.03 -32.96 18.08
N PRO A 142 -17.32 -33.13 19.21
CA PRO A 142 -15.88 -33.08 19.24
C PRO A 142 -15.24 -33.96 18.16
N GLY A 143 -14.40 -33.37 17.33
CA GLY A 143 -13.79 -34.02 16.15
C GLY A 143 -14.37 -33.58 14.82
N ASP A 144 -15.60 -33.04 14.77
CA ASP A 144 -16.17 -32.49 13.54
C ASP A 144 -15.36 -31.28 13.04
N PHE A 145 -15.27 -31.17 11.70
CA PHE A 145 -14.68 -30.03 11.02
C PHE A 145 -15.74 -28.99 10.69
N LEU A 146 -15.42 -27.72 10.89
CA LEU A 146 -16.25 -26.58 10.56
C LEU A 146 -15.52 -25.69 9.56
N LEU A 147 -16.09 -25.57 8.35
CA LEU A 147 -15.59 -24.69 7.29
C LEU A 147 -16.44 -23.42 7.22
N THR A 148 -15.77 -22.28 7.18
CA THR A 148 -16.39 -20.97 6.97
C THR A 148 -16.85 -20.80 5.52
N ASN A 149 -18.11 -20.41 5.31
CA ASN A 149 -18.67 -20.28 3.96
C ASN A 149 -18.46 -18.90 3.29
N SER A 150 -18.06 -17.87 4.04
CA SER A 150 -18.06 -16.47 3.57
C SER A 150 -16.83 -15.66 4.02
N MET A 151 -16.90 -14.90 5.13
CA MET A 151 -15.87 -13.91 5.51
C MET A 151 -14.43 -14.46 5.54
N SER A 152 -14.21 -15.61 6.20
CA SER A 152 -12.93 -16.31 6.20
C SER A 152 -12.96 -17.47 5.20
N PHE A 153 -13.39 -17.22 3.96
CA PHE A 153 -13.78 -18.20 2.94
C PHE A 153 -12.93 -19.49 2.93
N GLY A 154 -13.58 -20.64 3.20
CA GLY A 154 -12.98 -21.97 3.07
C GLY A 154 -12.06 -22.42 4.20
N ARG A 155 -11.89 -21.61 5.26
CA ARG A 155 -11.00 -21.94 6.38
C ARG A 155 -11.57 -23.07 7.27
N PRO A 156 -10.81 -24.15 7.51
CA PRO A 156 -11.23 -25.24 8.39
C PRO A 156 -10.90 -24.98 9.87
N TYR A 157 -11.78 -25.45 10.76
CA TYR A 157 -11.56 -25.55 12.20
C TYR A 157 -12.02 -26.90 12.71
N ILE A 158 -11.47 -27.34 13.83
CA ILE A 158 -11.87 -28.58 14.49
C ILE A 158 -12.60 -28.23 15.79
N THR A 159 -13.82 -28.70 15.98
CA THR A 159 -14.52 -28.47 17.25
C THR A 159 -14.05 -29.46 18.32
N ASN A 160 -13.77 -28.98 19.53
CA ASN A 160 -13.55 -29.80 20.73
C ASN A 160 -14.77 -29.80 21.66
N ILE A 161 -15.82 -29.10 21.26
CA ILE A 161 -17.06 -28.96 22.02
C ILE A 161 -18.24 -29.50 21.23
N GLN A 162 -19.24 -29.99 21.96
CA GLN A 162 -20.55 -30.26 21.41
C GLN A 162 -21.36 -28.96 21.34
N GLY A 163 -22.08 -28.75 20.25
CA GLY A 163 -22.89 -27.54 20.08
C GLY A 163 -23.69 -27.51 18.78
N CYS A 164 -24.47 -26.46 18.62
CA CYS A 164 -25.19 -26.15 17.39
C CYS A 164 -24.44 -25.09 16.58
N ILE A 165 -24.47 -25.17 15.25
CA ILE A 165 -23.70 -24.29 14.36
C ILE A 165 -24.56 -23.27 13.61
N HIS A 166 -24.08 -22.03 13.54
CA HIS A 166 -24.64 -20.96 12.73
C HIS A 166 -24.67 -21.29 11.22
N ASP A 167 -25.56 -20.66 10.45
CA ASP A 167 -25.69 -20.82 8.98
C ASP A 167 -24.47 -20.33 8.16
N GLY A 168 -23.45 -19.80 8.85
CA GLY A 168 -22.13 -19.44 8.30
C GLY A 168 -21.14 -20.62 8.21
N TRP A 169 -21.51 -21.78 8.74
CA TRP A 169 -20.66 -22.97 8.82
C TRP A 169 -21.11 -24.08 7.87
N LEU A 170 -20.14 -24.83 7.38
CA LEU A 170 -20.30 -26.14 6.75
C LEU A 170 -19.65 -27.17 7.68
N ARG A 171 -20.42 -28.16 8.12
CA ARG A 171 -19.95 -29.28 8.93
C ARG A 171 -19.41 -30.37 8.01
N ILE A 172 -18.24 -30.90 8.34
CA ILE A 172 -17.69 -32.11 7.73
C ILE A 172 -17.42 -33.10 8.87
N HIS A 173 -18.11 -34.23 8.87
CA HIS A 173 -17.77 -35.33 9.75
C HIS A 173 -16.57 -36.08 9.14
N PRO A 174 -15.41 -36.17 9.82
CA PRO A 174 -14.21 -36.72 9.22
C PRO A 174 -14.37 -38.22 8.93
N PRO A 175 -13.96 -38.70 7.73
CA PRO A 175 -14.01 -40.12 7.40
C PRO A 175 -12.90 -40.89 8.15
N THR A 176 -13.16 -42.15 8.50
CA THR A 176 -12.19 -42.99 9.23
C THR A 176 -10.93 -43.35 8.43
N CYS A 177 -10.96 -43.20 7.11
CA CYS A 177 -9.81 -43.40 6.23
C CYS A 177 -8.84 -42.22 6.17
N LEU A 178 -9.17 -41.09 6.84
CA LEU A 178 -8.31 -39.92 6.91
C LEU A 178 -7.90 -39.66 8.36
N ASP A 179 -6.60 -39.48 8.56
CA ASP A 179 -6.09 -38.86 9.75
C ASP A 179 -6.65 -37.43 9.89
N LYS A 180 -7.03 -37.08 11.11
CA LYS A 180 -7.67 -35.80 11.42
C LYS A 180 -6.73 -34.62 11.11
N ASP A 181 -5.45 -34.74 11.44
CA ASP A 181 -4.49 -33.67 11.20
C ASP A 181 -4.12 -33.58 9.73
N PHE A 182 -4.05 -34.72 9.03
CA PHE A 182 -3.91 -34.75 7.57
C PHE A 182 -5.07 -34.03 6.87
N LEU A 183 -6.34 -34.33 7.25
CA LEU A 183 -7.51 -33.65 6.70
C LEU A 183 -7.48 -32.13 6.94
N TYR A 184 -7.03 -31.70 8.13
CA TYR A 184 -6.84 -30.28 8.42
C TYR A 184 -5.82 -29.62 7.47
N HIS A 185 -4.65 -30.26 7.27
CA HIS A 185 -3.62 -29.75 6.37
C HIS A 185 -4.08 -29.74 4.91
N LEU A 186 -4.80 -30.77 4.47
CA LEU A 186 -5.41 -30.86 3.15
C LEU A 186 -6.39 -29.70 2.92
N LEU A 187 -7.35 -29.48 3.83
CA LEU A 187 -8.34 -28.41 3.71
C LEU A 187 -7.73 -27.01 3.77
N THR A 188 -6.57 -26.86 4.43
CA THR A 188 -5.81 -25.60 4.52
C THR A 188 -4.90 -25.38 3.30
N SER A 189 -4.66 -26.42 2.49
CA SER A 189 -3.67 -26.37 1.42
C SER A 189 -4.07 -25.44 0.26
N PRO A 190 -3.08 -24.90 -0.49
CA PRO A 190 -3.36 -24.05 -1.65
C PRO A 190 -4.25 -24.72 -2.71
N ILE A 191 -4.15 -26.03 -2.88
CA ILE A 191 -4.92 -26.76 -3.91
C ILE A 191 -6.43 -26.73 -3.62
N VAL A 192 -6.83 -26.84 -2.35
CA VAL A 192 -8.23 -26.74 -1.94
C VAL A 192 -8.73 -25.29 -2.04
N LYS A 193 -7.88 -24.32 -1.66
CA LYS A 193 -8.20 -22.90 -1.78
C LYS A 193 -8.48 -22.51 -3.24
N VAL A 194 -7.60 -22.89 -4.17
CA VAL A 194 -7.77 -22.66 -5.62
C VAL A 194 -9.07 -23.31 -6.13
N PHE A 195 -9.35 -24.54 -5.72
CA PHE A 195 -10.59 -25.22 -6.10
C PHE A 195 -11.83 -24.45 -5.61
N PHE A 196 -11.89 -24.07 -4.33
CA PHE A 196 -13.03 -23.32 -3.79
C PHE A 196 -13.20 -21.95 -4.43
N THR A 197 -12.10 -21.23 -4.69
CA THR A 197 -12.15 -19.93 -5.38
C THR A 197 -12.69 -20.08 -6.80
N ALA A 198 -12.21 -21.07 -7.57
CA ALA A 198 -12.72 -21.34 -8.90
C ALA A 198 -14.20 -21.77 -8.88
N ALA A 199 -14.60 -22.61 -7.93
CA ALA A 199 -15.99 -23.04 -7.76
C ALA A 199 -16.92 -21.90 -7.28
N ALA A 200 -16.38 -20.82 -6.72
CA ALA A 200 -17.12 -19.63 -6.29
C ALA A 200 -17.03 -18.45 -7.28
N ALA A 201 -16.34 -18.61 -8.41
CA ALA A 201 -16.23 -17.59 -9.45
C ALA A 201 -17.60 -17.20 -10.04
N GLY A 202 -17.79 -15.92 -10.35
CA GLY A 202 -18.99 -15.39 -11.01
C GLY A 202 -20.07 -14.78 -10.10
N ALA A 203 -19.85 -14.71 -8.78
CA ALA A 203 -20.76 -14.05 -7.83
C ALA A 203 -20.11 -12.79 -7.21
N VAL A 204 -20.89 -11.73 -7.01
CA VAL A 204 -20.44 -10.49 -6.32
C VAL A 204 -19.96 -10.78 -4.89
N VAL A 205 -20.46 -11.85 -4.27
CA VAL A 205 -20.00 -12.38 -2.97
C VAL A 205 -19.64 -13.85 -3.15
N GLN A 206 -18.38 -14.20 -2.90
CA GLN A 206 -17.93 -15.59 -2.88
C GLN A 206 -18.58 -16.32 -1.69
N ASN A 207 -19.37 -17.35 -1.97
CA ASN A 207 -20.01 -18.17 -0.95
C ASN A 207 -19.84 -19.66 -1.26
N LEU A 208 -19.44 -20.41 -0.25
CA LEU A 208 -19.25 -21.85 -0.32
C LEU A 208 -20.53 -22.56 0.15
N ASN A 209 -21.05 -23.49 -0.64
CA ASN A 209 -22.19 -24.31 -0.25
C ASN A 209 -21.75 -25.76 -0.03
N ALA A 210 -22.64 -26.58 0.56
CA ALA A 210 -22.31 -27.95 0.86
C ALA A 210 -22.03 -28.79 -0.39
N ASP A 211 -22.72 -28.51 -1.51
CA ASP A 211 -22.51 -29.22 -2.78
C ASP A 211 -21.09 -29.04 -3.31
N LYS A 212 -20.59 -27.79 -3.33
CA LYS A 212 -19.22 -27.47 -3.75
C LYS A 212 -18.16 -28.15 -2.88
N VAL A 213 -18.42 -28.31 -1.58
CA VAL A 213 -17.50 -29.03 -0.68
C VAL A 213 -17.59 -30.53 -0.90
N ARG A 214 -18.78 -31.09 -1.18
CA ARG A 214 -18.93 -32.51 -1.54
C ARG A 214 -18.20 -32.87 -2.83
N ASP A 215 -18.22 -31.96 -3.81
CA ASP A 215 -17.55 -32.14 -5.10
C ASP A 215 -16.03 -31.97 -5.03
N LEU A 216 -15.45 -31.57 -3.89
CA LEU A 216 -14.01 -31.39 -3.73
C LEU A 216 -13.27 -32.72 -4.01
N PRO A 217 -12.45 -32.80 -5.06
CA PRO A 217 -11.59 -33.95 -5.28
C PRO A 217 -10.43 -33.91 -4.29
N ILE A 218 -10.24 -35.01 -3.55
CA ILE A 218 -9.19 -35.11 -2.53
C ILE A 218 -8.26 -36.29 -2.81
N PRO A 219 -6.95 -36.12 -2.62
CA PRO A 219 -6.01 -37.23 -2.66
C PRO A 219 -5.95 -37.93 -1.30
N ILE A 220 -6.00 -39.25 -1.32
CA ILE A 220 -5.92 -40.11 -0.13
C ILE A 220 -4.66 -40.96 -0.23
N PRO A 221 -3.63 -40.70 0.61
CA PRO A 221 -2.50 -41.59 0.80
C PRO A 221 -2.88 -42.79 1.67
N PRO A 222 -2.07 -43.86 1.69
CA PRO A 222 -2.07 -44.86 2.77
C PRO A 222 -2.08 -44.21 4.16
N LEU A 223 -2.78 -44.81 5.13
CA LEU A 223 -2.90 -44.24 6.49
C LEU A 223 -1.54 -44.02 7.17
N GLU A 224 -0.63 -44.98 7.01
CA GLU A 224 0.73 -44.88 7.53
C GLU A 224 1.50 -43.74 6.87
N GLU A 225 1.26 -43.48 5.59
CA GLU A 225 1.85 -42.34 4.88
C GLU A 225 1.26 -41.02 5.36
N GLN A 226 -0.06 -40.95 5.63
CA GLN A 226 -0.70 -39.77 6.20
C GLN A 226 -0.04 -39.36 7.52
N SER A 227 0.21 -40.32 8.44
CA SER A 227 0.91 -40.04 9.71
C SER A 227 2.34 -39.51 9.48
N ARG A 228 3.06 -40.06 8.50
CA ARG A 228 4.41 -39.56 8.14
C ARG A 228 4.37 -38.16 7.54
N ILE A 229 3.37 -37.86 6.71
CA ILE A 229 3.14 -36.53 6.15
C ILE A 229 2.88 -35.53 7.27
N VAL A 230 1.95 -35.82 8.18
CA VAL A 230 1.60 -34.94 9.30
C VAL A 230 2.83 -34.64 10.15
N ALA A 231 3.57 -35.67 10.57
CA ALA A 231 4.78 -35.49 11.38
C ALA A 231 5.81 -34.58 10.67
N LYS A 232 5.98 -34.73 9.35
CA LYS A 232 6.92 -33.91 8.58
C LYS A 232 6.41 -32.48 8.36
N VAL A 233 5.11 -32.29 8.13
CA VAL A 233 4.50 -30.95 8.03
C VAL A 233 4.67 -30.21 9.35
N ASP A 234 4.37 -30.84 10.49
CA ASP A 234 4.52 -30.23 11.81
C ASP A 234 5.97 -29.82 12.10
N GLU A 235 6.94 -30.69 11.77
CA GLU A 235 8.38 -30.38 11.88
C GLU A 235 8.76 -29.12 11.09
N LEU A 236 8.34 -29.03 9.82
CA LEU A 236 8.68 -27.91 8.95
C LEU A 236 7.89 -26.64 9.28
N MET A 237 6.65 -26.76 9.76
CA MET A 237 5.86 -25.62 10.23
C MET A 237 6.43 -25.01 11.50
N ALA A 238 6.91 -25.84 12.44
CA ALA A 238 7.61 -25.38 13.63
C ALA A 238 8.91 -24.66 13.28
N LEU A 239 9.64 -25.13 12.26
CA LEU A 239 10.81 -24.44 11.74
C LEU A 239 10.46 -23.07 11.12
N CYS A 240 9.36 -23.00 10.37
CA CYS A 240 8.86 -21.72 9.86
C CYS A 240 8.49 -20.75 11.00
N ASP A 241 7.89 -21.24 12.10
CA ASP A 241 7.58 -20.42 13.29
C ASP A 241 8.87 -19.86 13.92
N GLN A 242 9.91 -20.70 14.04
CA GLN A 242 11.21 -20.29 14.55
C GLN A 242 11.86 -19.23 13.68
N LEU A 243 11.84 -19.41 12.35
CA LEU A 243 12.37 -18.43 11.40
C LEU A 243 11.62 -17.09 11.52
N GLU A 244 10.30 -17.12 11.64
CA GLU A 244 9.47 -15.92 11.79
C GLU A 244 9.79 -15.17 13.09
N ALA A 245 9.90 -15.91 14.19
CA ALA A 245 10.30 -15.36 15.48
C ALA A 245 11.72 -14.74 15.44
N GLN A 246 12.68 -15.40 14.77
CA GLN A 246 14.03 -14.89 14.59
C GLN A 246 14.05 -13.62 13.73
N GLN A 247 13.29 -13.57 12.64
CA GLN A 247 13.17 -12.39 11.78
C GLN A 247 12.57 -11.21 12.53
N LYS A 248 11.50 -11.44 13.31
CA LYS A 248 10.88 -10.42 14.16
C LYS A 248 11.89 -9.88 15.17
N LYS A 249 12.61 -10.76 15.88
CA LYS A 249 13.64 -10.38 16.85
C LYS A 249 14.77 -9.57 16.20
N ARG A 250 15.23 -9.99 15.02
CA ARG A 250 16.25 -9.26 14.23
C ARG A 250 15.76 -7.87 13.85
N ARG A 251 14.54 -7.74 13.35
CA ARG A 251 13.94 -6.44 12.97
C ARG A 251 13.81 -5.52 14.19
N THR A 252 13.37 -6.03 15.34
CA THR A 252 13.32 -5.25 16.59
C THR A 252 14.71 -4.77 17.01
N LEU A 253 15.70 -5.66 17.05
CA LEU A 253 17.07 -5.29 17.43
C LEU A 253 17.66 -4.26 16.47
N GLN A 254 17.47 -4.46 15.17
CA GLN A 254 17.91 -3.55 14.12
C GLN A 254 17.27 -2.17 14.25
N ASN A 255 15.96 -2.10 14.52
CA ASN A 255 15.25 -0.84 14.73
C ASN A 255 15.79 -0.10 15.96
N ASN A 256 16.02 -0.82 17.07
CA ASN A 256 16.59 -0.23 18.28
C ASN A 256 18.01 0.29 18.05
N LEU A 257 18.85 -0.47 17.34
CA LEU A 257 20.21 -0.07 17.02
C LEU A 257 20.23 1.14 16.06
N ARG A 258 19.35 1.15 15.04
CA ARG A 258 19.17 2.30 14.15
C ARG A 258 18.76 3.53 14.94
N GLN A 259 17.75 3.44 15.80
CA GLN A 259 17.31 4.55 16.63
C GLN A 259 18.43 5.07 17.53
N ALA A 260 19.14 4.19 18.24
CA ALA A 260 20.26 4.57 19.10
C ALA A 260 21.39 5.24 18.30
N THR A 261 21.73 4.72 17.12
CA THR A 261 22.77 5.29 16.25
C THR A 261 22.38 6.67 15.73
N LEU A 262 21.14 6.83 15.25
CA LEU A 262 20.63 8.12 14.79
C LEU A 262 20.57 9.13 15.94
N GLN A 263 20.19 8.70 17.14
CA GLN A 263 20.16 9.55 18.32
C GLN A 263 21.56 9.97 18.78
N ALA A 264 22.57 9.09 18.69
CA ALA A 264 23.96 9.45 18.97
C ALA A 264 24.48 10.52 17.99
N VAL A 265 24.12 10.39 16.70
CA VAL A 265 24.43 11.43 15.70
C VAL A 265 23.71 12.74 16.05
N ALA A 266 22.42 12.70 16.38
CA ALA A 266 21.64 13.88 16.75
C ALA A 266 22.17 14.60 18.00
N ALA A 267 22.64 13.83 18.98
CA ALA A 267 23.13 14.34 20.25
C ALA A 267 24.58 14.83 20.22
N SER A 268 25.24 14.79 19.05
CA SER A 268 26.65 15.17 18.92
C SER A 268 26.85 16.65 19.24
N GLN A 269 27.75 16.95 20.19
CA GLN A 269 27.97 18.31 20.70
C GLN A 269 29.18 19.00 20.07
N SER A 270 29.97 18.28 19.29
CA SER A 270 31.16 18.80 18.60
C SER A 270 31.28 18.26 17.18
N PRO A 271 31.98 18.98 16.28
CA PRO A 271 32.25 18.50 14.92
C PRO A 271 32.97 17.14 14.88
N HIS A 272 33.90 16.89 15.82
CA HIS A 272 34.62 15.62 15.91
C HIS A 272 33.69 14.47 16.31
N GLU A 273 32.85 14.67 17.35
CA GLU A 273 31.88 13.66 17.77
C GLU A 273 30.86 13.36 16.67
N LEU A 274 30.40 14.39 15.96
CA LEU A 274 29.51 14.24 14.81
C LEU A 274 30.17 13.42 13.70
N GLN A 275 31.43 13.71 13.36
CA GLN A 275 32.16 12.96 12.35
C GLN A 275 32.31 11.49 12.72
N GLU A 276 32.66 11.18 13.97
CA GLU A 276 32.80 9.81 14.46
C GLU A 276 31.46 9.06 14.43
N ASN A 277 30.39 9.67 14.97
CA ASN A 277 29.06 9.08 14.97
C ASN A 277 28.50 8.90 13.55
N TRP A 278 28.77 9.85 12.65
CA TRP A 278 28.42 9.77 11.25
C TRP A 278 29.15 8.62 10.55
N GLN A 279 30.45 8.45 10.83
CA GLN A 279 31.23 7.34 10.28
C GLN A 279 30.72 5.98 10.78
N ARG A 280 30.31 5.88 12.05
CA ARG A 280 29.67 4.68 12.61
C ARG A 280 28.34 4.38 11.92
N LEU A 281 27.49 5.38 11.72
CA LEU A 281 26.26 5.25 10.95
C LEU A 281 26.56 4.77 9.52
N GLN A 282 27.54 5.40 8.86
CA GLN A 282 27.89 5.13 7.47
C GLN A 282 28.42 3.71 7.26
N THR A 283 29.30 3.26 8.15
CA THR A 283 29.91 1.93 8.08
C THR A 283 28.87 0.82 8.28
N ASN A 284 27.78 1.11 9.00
CA ASN A 284 26.73 0.14 9.32
C ASN A 284 25.45 0.32 8.51
N PHE A 285 25.42 1.17 7.46
CA PHE A 285 24.20 1.46 6.69
C PHE A 285 23.45 0.20 6.24
N GLY A 286 24.16 -0.76 5.64
CA GLY A 286 23.55 -2.00 5.13
C GLY A 286 22.94 -2.90 6.21
N GLN A 287 23.32 -2.70 7.48
CA GLN A 287 22.76 -3.43 8.62
C GLN A 287 21.69 -2.63 9.36
N LEU A 288 21.67 -1.31 9.29
CA LEU A 288 20.72 -0.47 10.02
C LEU A 288 19.42 -0.21 9.24
N PHE A 289 19.51 -0.19 7.91
CA PHE A 289 18.41 0.10 6.99
C PHE A 289 18.16 -1.14 6.15
N SER A 290 16.99 -1.75 6.29
CA SER A 290 16.60 -2.96 5.54
C SER A 290 15.31 -2.82 4.77
N ALA A 291 14.58 -1.72 4.94
CA ALA A 291 13.40 -1.41 4.17
C ALA A 291 13.38 0.08 3.78
N PRO A 292 12.78 0.46 2.64
CA PRO A 292 12.73 1.84 2.16
C PRO A 292 12.24 2.85 3.21
N GLU A 293 11.22 2.47 4.00
CA GLU A 293 10.65 3.31 5.04
C GLU A 293 11.64 3.65 6.17
N ASP A 294 12.69 2.86 6.36
CA ASP A 294 13.73 3.12 7.37
C ASP A 294 14.50 4.43 7.05
N VAL A 295 14.56 4.82 5.77
CA VAL A 295 15.30 6.01 5.30
C VAL A 295 14.63 7.32 5.75
N ALA A 296 13.32 7.30 6.04
CA ALA A 296 12.60 8.48 6.49
C ALA A 296 13.19 9.10 7.78
N GLN A 297 13.64 8.25 8.72
CA GLN A 297 14.27 8.70 9.97
C GLN A 297 15.63 9.39 9.71
N LEU A 298 16.37 8.92 8.70
CA LEU A 298 17.64 9.54 8.30
C LEU A 298 17.41 10.92 7.68
N ARG A 299 16.39 11.08 6.83
CA ARG A 299 16.02 12.39 6.26
C ARG A 299 15.65 13.38 7.36
N ALA A 300 14.84 12.94 8.31
CA ALA A 300 14.45 13.74 9.46
C ALA A 300 15.69 14.19 10.27
N LEU A 301 16.63 13.28 10.54
CA LEU A 301 17.88 13.59 11.22
C LEU A 301 18.73 14.62 10.45
N ILE A 302 18.86 14.48 9.12
CA ILE A 302 19.62 15.42 8.30
C ILE A 302 19.04 16.83 8.41
N LEU A 303 17.71 16.96 8.35
CA LEU A 303 17.04 18.25 8.52
C LEU A 303 17.22 18.80 9.94
N ASP A 304 17.21 17.94 10.95
CA ASP A 304 17.43 18.33 12.34
C ASP A 304 18.86 18.86 12.55
N LEU A 305 19.88 18.14 12.08
CA LEU A 305 21.28 18.59 12.10
C LEU A 305 21.48 19.91 11.35
N ALA A 306 20.74 20.12 10.25
CA ALA A 306 20.79 21.35 9.48
C ALA A 306 20.30 22.56 10.28
N VAL A 307 19.17 22.43 11.01
CA VAL A 307 18.60 23.55 11.78
C VAL A 307 19.31 23.78 13.12
N HIS A 308 20.06 22.80 13.63
CA HIS A 308 20.95 22.96 14.79
C HIS A 308 22.34 23.51 14.41
N GLY A 309 22.60 23.71 13.11
CA GLY A 309 23.89 24.25 12.63
C GLY A 309 25.07 23.29 12.79
N LEU A 310 24.79 21.99 12.81
CA LEU A 310 25.81 20.95 12.97
C LEU A 310 26.30 20.40 11.62
N LEU A 311 25.62 20.73 10.51
CA LEU A 311 25.85 20.08 9.22
C LEU A 311 27.04 20.63 8.42
N VAL A 312 27.42 21.89 8.65
CA VAL A 312 28.51 22.58 7.95
C VAL A 312 29.35 23.39 8.94
N GLU A 313 30.62 23.64 8.61
CA GLU A 313 31.49 24.49 9.42
C GLU A 313 31.07 25.97 9.35
N GLN A 314 31.10 26.64 10.51
CA GLN A 314 30.88 28.07 10.62
C GLN A 314 32.08 28.86 10.09
N SER A 315 31.82 30.01 9.47
CA SER A 315 32.85 30.85 8.86
C SER A 315 32.87 32.25 9.49
N ASN A 316 34.06 32.68 9.94
CA ASN A 316 34.24 34.02 10.54
C ASN A 316 34.27 35.16 9.51
N VAL A 317 34.31 34.85 8.21
CA VAL A 317 34.31 35.84 7.12
C VAL A 317 32.90 36.10 6.56
N ASP A 318 31.90 35.34 6.98
CA ASP A 318 30.53 35.54 6.54
C ASP A 318 30.00 36.88 7.06
N THR A 319 29.16 37.54 6.25
CA THR A 319 28.49 38.78 6.67
C THR A 319 27.65 38.52 7.91
N SER A 320 27.79 39.38 8.93
CA SER A 320 27.03 39.26 10.18
C SER A 320 25.52 39.23 9.94
N LEU A 321 24.85 38.28 10.59
CA LEU A 321 23.40 38.14 10.58
C LEU A 321 22.70 39.42 11.02
N ASP A 322 23.22 40.14 12.00
CA ASP A 322 22.63 41.40 12.49
C ASP A 322 22.58 42.47 11.40
N THR A 323 23.65 42.56 10.60
CA THR A 323 23.72 43.50 9.48
C THR A 323 22.65 43.18 8.45
N TRP A 324 22.46 41.89 8.16
CA TRP A 324 21.44 41.43 7.24
C TRP A 324 20.01 41.62 7.79
N LEU A 325 19.77 41.38 9.09
CA LEU A 325 18.47 41.62 9.71
C LEU A 325 18.07 43.09 9.68
N GLU A 326 19.02 44.01 9.85
CA GLU A 326 18.76 45.45 9.69
C GLU A 326 18.43 45.81 8.22
N GLN A 327 19.07 45.17 7.23
CA GLN A 327 18.70 45.34 5.82
C GLN A 327 17.29 44.83 5.52
N VAL A 328 16.90 43.67 6.06
CA VAL A 328 15.53 43.13 5.95
C VAL A 328 14.52 44.09 6.55
N LYS A 329 14.79 44.61 7.75
CA LYS A 329 13.95 45.58 8.44
C LYS A 329 13.83 46.89 7.66
N ALA A 330 14.92 47.41 7.11
CA ALA A 330 14.93 48.60 6.26
C ALA A 330 14.11 48.40 4.97
N THR A 331 14.30 47.26 4.31
CA THR A 331 13.56 46.87 3.09
C THR A 331 12.07 46.81 3.37
N LYS A 332 11.67 46.11 4.43
CA LYS A 332 10.28 46.00 4.87
C LYS A 332 9.69 47.36 5.23
N GLY A 333 10.45 48.22 5.92
CA GLY A 333 10.07 49.60 6.22
C GLY A 333 9.82 50.43 4.95
N SER A 334 10.65 50.25 3.91
CA SER A 334 10.47 50.88 2.60
C SER A 334 9.19 50.41 1.91
N LEU A 335 8.94 49.09 1.88
CA LEU A 335 7.73 48.51 1.28
C LEU A 335 6.43 49.00 1.96
N VAL A 336 6.44 49.16 3.29
CA VAL A 336 5.31 49.75 4.03
C VAL A 336 5.11 51.22 3.65
N LYS A 337 6.18 52.02 3.54
CA LYS A 337 6.10 53.43 3.11
C LYS A 337 5.53 53.56 1.69
N GLN A 338 5.87 52.63 0.81
CA GLN A 338 5.36 52.55 -0.56
C GLN A 338 3.94 51.96 -0.67
N LYS A 339 3.33 51.54 0.45
CA LYS A 339 2.01 50.87 0.51
C LYS A 339 1.93 49.55 -0.26
N LEU A 340 3.08 48.92 -0.54
CA LEU A 340 3.13 47.61 -1.21
C LEU A 340 2.78 46.46 -0.25
N ILE A 341 3.00 46.67 1.06
CA ILE A 341 2.59 45.73 2.12
C ILE A 341 1.92 46.48 3.28
N PRO A 342 0.99 45.85 4.02
CA PRO A 342 0.37 46.47 5.18
C PRO A 342 1.37 46.64 6.33
N LYS A 343 1.14 47.63 7.20
CA LYS A 343 1.89 47.78 8.44
C LYS A 343 1.65 46.56 9.33
N GLN A 344 2.72 45.86 9.69
CA GLN A 344 2.68 44.72 10.59
C GLN A 344 3.03 45.13 12.02
N THR A 345 2.58 44.34 12.99
CA THR A 345 2.99 44.48 14.39
C THR A 345 4.50 44.25 14.50
N ALA A 346 5.19 45.06 15.31
CA ALA A 346 6.59 44.80 15.60
C ALA A 346 6.72 43.47 16.36
N PHE A 347 7.62 42.61 15.91
CA PHE A 347 7.95 41.36 16.57
C PHE A 347 9.18 41.57 17.45
N SER A 348 9.11 41.12 18.71
CA SER A 348 10.28 41.11 19.59
C SER A 348 11.27 40.04 19.16
N ASN A 349 12.56 40.34 19.34
CA ASN A 349 13.61 39.33 19.19
C ASN A 349 13.39 38.20 20.21
N VAL A 350 13.86 37.00 19.89
CA VAL A 350 13.89 35.89 20.83
C VAL A 350 15.13 36.09 21.73
N PRO A 351 14.98 36.27 23.05
CA PRO A 351 16.13 36.37 23.95
C PRO A 351 16.90 35.04 23.98
N GLU A 352 18.23 35.07 24.10
CA GLU A 352 19.07 33.86 24.15
C GLU A 352 18.65 32.88 25.27
N LYS A 353 18.23 33.41 26.42
CA LYS A 353 17.69 32.62 27.55
C LYS A 353 16.41 31.83 27.22
N GLU A 354 15.72 32.18 26.14
CA GLU A 354 14.49 31.56 25.66
C GLU A 354 14.76 30.70 24.40
N TYR A 355 16.03 30.51 24.02
CA TYR A 355 16.37 29.65 22.89
C TYR A 355 15.93 28.21 23.16
N PRO A 356 15.17 27.60 22.23
CA PRO A 356 14.72 26.22 22.37
C PRO A 356 15.86 25.21 22.48
N PHE A 357 17.00 25.52 21.87
CA PHE A 357 18.22 24.74 21.92
C PHE A 357 19.46 25.62 21.68
N PRO A 358 20.67 25.15 22.04
CA PRO A 358 21.92 25.86 21.74
C PRO A 358 22.16 25.95 20.23
N ILE A 359 22.57 27.12 19.74
CA ILE A 359 22.91 27.36 18.32
C ILE A 359 24.36 27.85 18.18
N PRO A 360 24.99 27.69 17.00
CA PRO A 360 26.36 28.14 16.77
C PRO A 360 26.51 29.67 16.91
N LYS A 361 27.75 30.10 17.16
CA LYS A 361 28.07 31.53 17.20
C LYS A 361 27.74 32.19 15.85
N GLY A 362 27.08 33.34 15.90
CA GLY A 362 26.69 34.11 14.71
C GLY A 362 25.28 33.78 14.19
N TRP A 363 24.62 32.77 14.77
CA TRP A 363 23.21 32.49 14.53
C TRP A 363 22.33 33.26 15.52
N ALA A 364 21.06 33.43 15.17
CA ALA A 364 20.03 33.93 16.08
C ALA A 364 18.69 33.26 15.81
N PHE A 365 17.87 33.10 16.85
CA PHE A 365 16.45 32.81 16.65
C PHE A 365 15.67 34.07 16.29
N VAL A 366 14.94 34.01 15.19
CA VAL A 366 14.04 35.08 14.74
C VAL A 366 12.60 34.58 14.70
N ARG A 367 11.64 35.48 14.86
CA ARG A 367 10.23 35.15 14.61
C ARG A 367 9.99 35.12 13.10
N LEU A 368 9.28 34.13 12.58
CA LEU A 368 9.00 34.03 11.14
C LEU A 368 8.35 35.32 10.58
N GLY A 369 7.50 35.98 11.37
CA GLY A 369 6.92 37.28 11.02
C GLY A 369 7.93 38.41 10.82
N GLN A 370 9.14 38.35 11.41
CA GLN A 370 10.19 39.35 11.21
C GLN A 370 10.71 39.32 9.77
N ILE A 371 10.90 38.13 9.22
CA ILE A 371 11.53 37.89 7.91
C ILE A 371 10.51 37.71 6.77
N ALA A 372 9.21 37.73 7.06
CA ALA A 372 8.15 37.59 6.05
C ALA A 372 7.40 38.91 5.76
N ASN A 373 7.18 39.19 4.48
CA ASN A 373 6.29 40.26 3.99
C ASN A 373 4.81 39.86 4.06
N LYS A 374 4.49 38.57 3.93
CA LYS A 374 3.14 38.04 4.02
C LYS A 374 3.16 36.68 4.69
N ILE A 375 2.31 36.50 5.69
CA ILE A 375 1.85 35.20 6.15
C ILE A 375 0.33 35.26 6.11
N GLY A 376 -0.32 34.41 5.34
CA GLY A 376 -1.76 34.51 5.16
C GLY A 376 -2.38 33.30 4.50
N SER A 377 -3.44 32.79 5.12
CA SER A 377 -4.23 31.70 4.60
C SER A 377 -5.08 32.15 3.41
N GLY A 378 -5.34 31.22 2.50
CA GLY A 378 -6.21 31.44 1.37
C GLY A 378 -7.69 31.57 1.73
N SER A 379 -8.55 31.50 0.73
CA SER A 379 -10.00 31.50 0.90
C SER A 379 -10.66 30.65 -0.18
N THR A 380 -11.91 30.27 0.05
CA THR A 380 -12.69 29.49 -0.93
C THR A 380 -13.54 30.46 -1.76
N PRO A 381 -13.56 30.33 -3.11
CA PRO A 381 -14.44 31.15 -3.94
C PRO A 381 -15.91 30.96 -3.55
N ARG A 382 -16.69 32.04 -3.61
CA ARG A 382 -18.14 31.99 -3.34
C ARG A 382 -18.82 31.14 -4.42
N GLY A 383 -19.49 30.05 -4.04
CA GLY A 383 -20.02 29.04 -4.96
C GLY A 383 -19.22 27.73 -4.97
N GLY A 384 -18.06 27.68 -4.30
CA GLY A 384 -17.30 26.45 -4.13
C GLY A 384 -16.85 25.84 -5.45
N ARG A 385 -17.17 24.56 -5.67
CA ARG A 385 -16.76 23.82 -6.88
C ARG A 385 -17.46 24.29 -8.16
N GLU A 386 -18.64 24.89 -8.05
CA GLU A 386 -19.42 25.37 -9.21
C GLU A 386 -18.73 26.53 -9.96
N VAL A 387 -17.77 27.18 -9.31
CA VAL A 387 -16.99 28.28 -9.88
C VAL A 387 -15.83 27.77 -10.75
N TYR A 388 -15.51 26.49 -10.67
CA TYR A 388 -14.35 25.95 -11.37
C TYR A 388 -14.60 25.87 -12.87
N VAL A 389 -13.58 26.25 -13.64
CA VAL A 389 -13.58 26.27 -15.10
C VAL A 389 -12.48 25.37 -15.63
N ASN A 390 -12.62 24.91 -16.88
CA ASN A 390 -11.62 24.05 -17.52
C ASN A 390 -10.34 24.82 -17.88
N ASP A 391 -10.48 26.08 -18.28
CA ASP A 391 -9.37 26.98 -18.58
C ASP A 391 -9.50 28.28 -17.75
N GLY A 392 -8.41 28.69 -17.11
CA GLY A 392 -8.40 29.76 -16.12
C GLY A 392 -7.19 29.71 -15.19
N ILE A 393 -7.23 30.54 -14.14
CA ILE A 393 -6.12 30.70 -13.19
C ILE A 393 -6.09 29.54 -12.19
N PRO A 394 -4.95 28.87 -11.95
CA PRO A 394 -4.84 27.80 -10.96
C PRO A 394 -5.32 28.18 -9.56
N PHE A 395 -6.08 27.28 -8.93
CA PHE A 395 -6.55 27.36 -7.55
C PHE A 395 -6.00 26.19 -6.74
N LEU A 396 -4.94 26.46 -5.97
CA LEU A 396 -4.18 25.48 -5.22
C LEU A 396 -4.90 25.08 -3.93
N ARG A 397 -5.28 23.81 -3.84
CA ARG A 397 -5.82 23.16 -2.64
C ARG A 397 -4.71 22.45 -1.87
N SER A 398 -5.01 21.97 -0.68
CA SER A 398 -4.05 21.23 0.14
C SER A 398 -3.48 19.99 -0.56
N GLN A 399 -4.25 19.34 -1.44
CA GLN A 399 -3.80 18.19 -2.24
C GLN A 399 -2.70 18.53 -3.25
N ASN A 400 -2.57 19.82 -3.62
CA ASN A 400 -1.58 20.28 -4.58
C ASN A 400 -0.22 20.57 -3.92
N VAL A 401 -0.15 20.68 -2.59
CA VAL A 401 1.06 21.07 -1.85
C VAL A 401 1.72 19.84 -1.23
N TRP A 402 2.93 19.52 -1.67
CA TRP A 402 3.75 18.41 -1.19
C TRP A 402 5.16 18.87 -0.82
N ASN A 403 5.84 18.11 0.05
CA ASN A 403 7.14 18.50 0.60
C ASN A 403 8.23 18.67 -0.48
N ASP A 404 8.05 18.00 -1.62
CA ASP A 404 8.96 18.01 -2.77
C ASP A 404 8.50 18.95 -3.90
N GLY A 405 7.35 19.62 -3.77
CA GLY A 405 6.86 20.58 -4.76
C GLY A 405 5.35 20.61 -4.94
N LEU A 406 4.90 21.23 -6.02
CA LEU A 406 3.48 21.38 -6.35
C LEU A 406 3.04 20.29 -7.34
N ARG A 407 1.85 19.71 -7.12
CA ARG A 407 1.20 18.78 -8.05
C ARG A 407 0.07 19.52 -8.78
N LEU A 408 0.20 19.67 -10.09
CA LEU A 408 -0.67 20.53 -10.90
C LEU A 408 -1.52 19.77 -11.94
N ASP A 409 -1.37 18.45 -12.05
CA ASP A 409 -2.06 17.63 -13.07
C ASP A 409 -3.60 17.70 -12.95
N ASP A 410 -4.12 17.74 -11.71
CA ASP A 410 -5.55 17.89 -11.39
C ASP A 410 -5.79 19.16 -10.54
N VAL A 411 -5.23 20.28 -10.99
CA VAL A 411 -5.45 21.59 -10.35
C VAL A 411 -6.81 22.15 -10.75
N ALA A 412 -7.61 22.62 -9.79
CA ALA A 412 -8.80 23.40 -10.17
C ALA A 412 -8.35 24.74 -10.75
N ARG A 413 -9.19 25.30 -11.61
CA ARG A 413 -8.98 26.64 -12.16
C ARG A 413 -10.19 27.50 -11.89
N ILE A 414 -9.96 28.79 -11.70
CA ILE A 414 -10.98 29.79 -11.46
C ILE A 414 -10.91 30.88 -12.55
N PRO A 415 -12.05 31.53 -12.88
CA PRO A 415 -12.06 32.66 -13.80
C PRO A 415 -11.20 33.82 -13.32
N ALA A 416 -10.68 34.63 -14.25
CA ALA A 416 -9.86 35.81 -13.94
C ALA A 416 -10.59 36.81 -13.03
N GLU A 417 -11.89 37.02 -13.23
CA GLU A 417 -12.72 37.88 -12.36
C GLU A 417 -12.80 37.40 -10.89
N VAL A 418 -12.67 36.09 -10.66
CA VAL A 418 -12.62 35.51 -9.32
C VAL A 418 -11.23 35.66 -8.74
N HIS A 419 -10.18 35.45 -9.54
CA HIS A 419 -8.79 35.70 -9.17
C HIS A 419 -8.59 37.15 -8.70
N GLU A 420 -9.05 38.14 -9.48
CA GLU A 420 -8.96 39.57 -9.16
C GLU A 420 -9.64 39.91 -7.84
N ARG A 421 -10.86 39.39 -7.64
CA ARG A 421 -11.64 39.55 -6.40
C ARG A 421 -10.96 38.90 -5.20
N MET A 422 -10.21 37.83 -5.43
CA MET A 422 -9.44 37.08 -4.44
C MET A 422 -7.95 37.46 -4.41
N SER A 423 -7.57 38.63 -4.92
CA SER A 423 -6.19 39.14 -4.97
C SER A 423 -5.41 39.02 -3.65
N GLY A 424 -6.11 39.10 -2.51
CA GLY A 424 -5.53 38.87 -1.18
C GLY A 424 -4.98 37.45 -0.95
N THR A 425 -5.28 36.49 -1.80
CA THR A 425 -4.83 35.09 -1.74
C THR A 425 -3.96 34.70 -2.94
N SER A 426 -3.53 35.69 -3.72
CA SER A 426 -2.69 35.48 -4.90
C SER A 426 -1.29 35.03 -4.51
N VAL A 427 -0.85 33.93 -5.13
CA VAL A 427 0.48 33.34 -5.02
C VAL A 427 1.40 34.03 -6.02
N ALA A 428 2.60 34.37 -5.57
CA ALA A 428 3.65 34.91 -6.40
C ALA A 428 4.80 33.91 -6.54
N ALA A 429 5.59 34.06 -7.60
CA ALA A 429 6.86 33.37 -7.72
C ALA A 429 7.70 33.56 -6.45
N ASN A 430 8.41 32.50 -6.04
CA ASN A 430 9.22 32.44 -4.81
C ASN A 430 8.45 32.44 -3.48
N ASP A 431 7.13 32.36 -3.48
CA ASP A 431 6.40 32.07 -2.25
C ASP A 431 6.72 30.66 -1.72
N ILE A 432 6.45 30.47 -0.43
CA ILE A 432 6.41 29.17 0.23
C ILE A 432 4.95 28.88 0.60
N LEU A 433 4.45 27.70 0.29
CA LEU A 433 3.10 27.26 0.60
C LEU A 433 3.11 26.23 1.73
N LEU A 434 2.30 26.46 2.77
CA LEU A 434 2.17 25.58 3.93
C LEU A 434 0.72 25.11 4.07
N ASN A 435 0.50 23.80 4.16
CA ASN A 435 -0.81 23.26 4.54
C ASN A 435 -1.02 23.42 6.04
N ILE A 436 -2.18 23.95 6.42
CA ILE A 436 -2.47 24.37 7.79
C ILE A 436 -3.64 23.63 8.45
N THR A 437 -4.23 22.62 7.81
CA THR A 437 -5.37 21.84 8.37
C THR A 437 -5.40 20.41 7.83
N GLY A 438 -6.03 19.50 8.58
CA GLY A 438 -6.37 18.14 8.14
C GLY A 438 -5.16 17.20 8.01
N ALA A 439 -5.35 16.05 7.35
CA ALA A 439 -4.32 15.00 7.22
C ALA A 439 -3.03 15.47 6.51
N SER A 440 -3.08 16.61 5.82
CA SER A 440 -1.95 17.21 5.11
C SER A 440 -1.28 18.34 5.88
N LEU A 441 -1.67 18.60 7.14
CA LEU A 441 -1.07 19.62 8.00
C LEU A 441 0.46 19.50 8.03
N GLY A 442 1.15 20.62 7.87
CA GLY A 442 2.61 20.71 7.91
C GLY A 442 3.32 20.43 6.59
N ARG A 443 2.61 19.98 5.54
CA ARG A 443 3.22 19.89 4.20
C ARG A 443 3.61 21.26 3.68
N CYS A 444 4.82 21.37 3.14
CA CYS A 444 5.42 22.64 2.77
C CYS A 444 6.07 22.56 1.38
N ALA A 445 5.71 23.45 0.46
CA ALA A 445 6.25 23.46 -0.90
C ALA A 445 6.84 24.82 -1.27
N LEU A 446 7.91 24.81 -2.06
CA LEU A 446 8.42 25.99 -2.71
C LEU A 446 7.64 26.27 -4.01
N VAL A 447 7.26 27.53 -4.23
CA VAL A 447 6.72 27.98 -5.52
C VAL A 447 7.88 28.26 -6.48
N PRO A 448 7.86 27.74 -7.73
CA PRO A 448 8.91 27.99 -8.72
C PRO A 448 9.18 29.50 -8.96
N ALA A 449 10.40 29.83 -9.38
CA ALA A 449 10.79 31.22 -9.65
C ALA A 449 10.16 31.78 -10.94
N ASP A 450 9.77 30.90 -11.86
CA ASP A 450 9.07 31.15 -13.11
C ASP A 450 7.56 30.88 -13.01
N PHE A 451 7.04 30.72 -11.80
CA PHE A 451 5.63 30.40 -11.58
C PHE A 451 4.72 31.56 -12.00
N GLY A 452 3.63 31.23 -12.69
CA GLY A 452 2.58 32.17 -13.07
C GLY A 452 1.68 32.58 -11.89
N GLU A 453 0.46 32.99 -12.20
CA GLU A 453 -0.51 33.38 -11.17
C GLU A 453 -1.29 32.19 -10.63
N ALA A 454 -1.62 32.22 -9.34
CA ALA A 454 -2.55 31.28 -8.73
C ALA A 454 -3.23 31.90 -7.50
N ASN A 455 -4.30 31.28 -7.03
CA ASN A 455 -4.83 31.51 -5.68
C ASN A 455 -4.72 30.26 -4.84
N VAL A 456 -4.75 30.42 -3.52
CA VAL A 456 -4.77 29.31 -2.57
C VAL A 456 -6.11 29.19 -1.85
N SER A 457 -6.48 27.96 -1.53
CA SER A 457 -7.63 27.66 -0.67
C SER A 457 -7.38 28.02 0.81
N GLN A 458 -8.44 28.07 1.61
CA GLN A 458 -8.37 28.33 3.06
C GLN A 458 -7.49 27.35 3.86
N HIS A 459 -7.15 26.19 3.28
CA HIS A 459 -6.34 25.15 3.90
C HIS A 459 -4.84 25.30 3.63
N VAL A 460 -4.45 26.29 2.81
CA VAL A 460 -3.08 26.56 2.39
C VAL A 460 -2.72 28.00 2.77
N THR A 461 -1.55 28.19 3.33
CA THR A 461 -1.01 29.49 3.75
C THR A 461 0.18 29.88 2.90
N ILE A 462 0.17 31.12 2.42
CA ILE A 462 1.30 31.75 1.74
C ILE A 462 2.25 32.32 2.79
N ILE A 463 3.53 31.96 2.69
CA ILE A 463 4.65 32.60 3.37
C ILE A 463 5.50 33.28 2.29
N ARG A 464 5.43 34.61 2.22
CA ARG A 464 6.22 35.43 1.30
C ARG A 464 7.32 36.11 2.08
N LEU A 465 8.56 35.77 1.79
CA LEU A 465 9.74 36.27 2.50
C LEU A 465 10.10 37.69 2.04
N THR A 466 10.78 38.44 2.91
CA THR A 466 11.29 39.78 2.58
C THR A 466 12.46 39.71 1.62
N ASP A 467 13.32 38.72 1.82
CA ASP A 467 14.45 38.39 0.95
C ASP A 467 14.24 36.96 0.46
N THR A 468 14.21 36.77 -0.86
CA THR A 468 13.93 35.48 -1.47
C THR A 468 15.13 34.52 -1.40
N GLU A 469 16.34 35.00 -1.10
CA GLU A 469 17.53 34.15 -1.04
C GLU A 469 17.45 33.08 0.08
N MET A 470 16.69 33.33 1.15
CA MET A 470 16.53 32.37 2.26
C MET A 470 15.47 31.30 1.99
N ARG A 471 14.74 31.36 0.87
CA ARG A 471 13.52 30.55 0.66
C ARG A 471 13.76 29.06 0.84
N GLU A 472 14.88 28.56 0.33
CA GLU A 472 15.24 27.13 0.39
C GLU A 472 15.58 26.73 1.83
N TYR A 473 16.34 27.55 2.54
CA TYR A 473 16.64 27.31 3.95
C TYR A 473 15.37 27.34 4.82
N ILE A 474 14.47 28.31 4.62
CA ILE A 474 13.20 28.36 5.36
C ILE A 474 12.32 27.15 5.03
N HIS A 475 12.29 26.69 3.79
CA HIS A 475 11.60 25.45 3.43
C HIS A 475 12.17 24.24 4.18
N LEU A 476 13.51 24.10 4.24
CA LEU A 476 14.16 23.07 5.06
C LEU A 476 13.79 23.20 6.54
N CYS A 477 13.79 24.41 7.10
CA CYS A 477 13.34 24.65 8.47
C CYS A 477 11.90 24.18 8.69
N MET A 478 10.97 24.53 7.78
CA MET A 478 9.57 24.11 7.88
C MET A 478 9.42 22.58 7.87
N LEU A 479 10.28 21.86 7.13
CA LEU A 479 10.27 20.40 7.07
C LEU A 479 10.98 19.72 8.25
N SER A 480 11.80 20.45 9.01
CA SER A 480 12.57 19.90 10.13
C SER A 480 11.66 19.33 11.24
N PRO A 481 12.09 18.26 11.94
CA PRO A 481 11.36 17.72 13.10
C PRO A 481 11.04 18.78 14.16
N TYR A 482 11.96 19.71 14.39
CA TYR A 482 11.79 20.84 15.29
C TYR A 482 10.55 21.69 14.93
N THR A 483 10.45 22.14 13.67
CA THR A 483 9.32 23.00 13.26
C THR A 483 8.03 22.21 13.11
N GLN A 484 8.10 20.96 12.64
CA GLN A 484 6.92 20.08 12.60
C GLN A 484 6.34 19.87 14.00
N THR A 485 7.16 19.69 15.03
CA THR A 485 6.70 19.61 16.42
C THR A 485 5.94 20.87 16.86
N MET A 486 6.40 22.06 16.44
CA MET A 486 5.66 23.30 16.70
C MET A 486 4.35 23.39 15.91
N ILE A 487 4.32 22.96 14.65
CA ILE A 487 3.11 22.93 13.80
C ILE A 487 2.02 22.07 14.47
N TRP A 488 2.38 20.86 14.86
CA TRP A 488 1.45 19.90 15.47
C TRP A 488 1.13 20.25 16.93
N GLY A 489 2.07 20.83 17.67
CA GLY A 489 1.89 21.18 19.09
C GLY A 489 1.14 22.49 19.33
N ARG A 490 1.13 23.42 18.38
CA ARG A 490 0.49 24.75 18.50
C ARG A 490 -0.77 24.90 17.65
N GLN A 491 -1.33 23.80 17.13
CA GLN A 491 -2.62 23.82 16.46
C GLN A 491 -3.76 24.15 17.43
N VAL A 492 -4.81 24.82 16.95
CA VAL A 492 -5.93 25.29 17.79
C VAL A 492 -7.22 24.55 17.43
N GLY A 493 -7.99 24.13 18.45
CA GLY A 493 -9.38 23.67 18.32
C GLY A 493 -9.58 22.15 18.33
N MET A 494 -10.48 21.64 19.20
CA MET A 494 -10.79 20.21 19.35
C MET A 494 -11.63 19.60 18.20
N ALA A 495 -12.25 20.42 17.34
CA ALA A 495 -13.18 19.97 16.30
C ALA A 495 -12.80 20.41 14.86
N ARG A 496 -11.85 21.33 14.70
CA ARG A 496 -11.26 21.76 13.43
C ARG A 496 -9.79 22.11 13.67
N GLU A 497 -8.96 21.08 13.66
CA GLU A 497 -7.51 21.19 13.80
C GLU A 497 -6.96 22.13 12.71
N GLY A 498 -6.37 23.25 13.14
CA GLY A 498 -5.79 24.21 12.21
C GLY A 498 -4.73 25.13 12.82
N LEU A 499 -3.74 25.48 12.00
CA LEU A 499 -2.69 26.43 12.36
C LEU A 499 -3.08 27.85 11.95
N SER A 500 -3.24 28.74 12.92
CA SER A 500 -3.59 30.14 12.64
C SER A 500 -2.39 30.95 12.16
N LYS A 501 -2.63 31.95 11.30
CA LYS A 501 -1.62 32.93 10.88
C LYS A 501 -0.83 33.54 12.05
N LYS A 502 -1.53 33.98 13.11
CA LYS A 502 -0.90 34.64 14.26
C LYS A 502 0.07 33.73 15.00
N VAL A 503 -0.25 32.44 15.08
CA VAL A 503 0.63 31.43 15.67
C VAL A 503 1.86 31.23 14.78
N LEU A 504 1.65 31.08 13.47
CA LEU A 504 2.75 30.88 12.51
C LEU A 504 3.71 32.08 12.45
N GLU A 505 3.21 33.32 12.57
CA GLU A 505 4.05 34.52 12.66
C GLU A 505 5.01 34.51 13.87
N GLN A 506 4.66 33.77 14.93
CA GLN A 506 5.46 33.66 16.15
C GLN A 506 6.43 32.48 16.14
N PHE A 507 6.51 31.67 15.09
CA PHE A 507 7.45 30.55 15.06
C PHE A 507 8.88 31.03 15.19
N GLU A 508 9.62 30.42 16.10
CA GLU A 508 11.04 30.65 16.32
C GLU A 508 11.85 29.89 15.27
N ILE A 509 12.56 30.62 14.41
CA ILE A 509 13.35 30.06 13.32
C ILE A 509 14.85 30.29 13.62
N PRO A 510 15.68 29.24 13.68
CA PRO A 510 17.11 29.39 13.82
C PRO A 510 17.69 29.89 12.49
N LEU A 511 18.33 31.05 12.48
CA LEU A 511 18.80 31.70 11.26
C LEU A 511 20.33 31.87 11.29
N PRO A 512 21.07 31.26 10.35
CA PRO A 512 22.49 31.53 10.10
C PRO A 512 22.69 32.76 9.21
N PRO A 513 23.94 33.24 9.06
CA PRO A 513 24.34 34.10 7.94
C PRO A 513 23.91 33.54 6.57
N ILE A 514 23.56 34.41 5.62
CA ILE A 514 23.00 34.00 4.31
C ILE A 514 23.96 33.09 3.51
N ALA A 515 25.27 33.31 3.61
CA ALA A 515 26.27 32.46 2.97
C ALA A 515 26.28 31.04 3.56
N GLU A 516 26.12 30.93 4.88
CA GLU A 516 26.02 29.65 5.59
C GLU A 516 24.69 28.94 5.26
N GLN A 517 23.57 29.66 5.16
CA GLN A 517 22.29 29.11 4.68
C GLN A 517 22.45 28.41 3.33
N LYS A 518 23.14 29.03 2.37
CA LYS A 518 23.42 28.44 1.05
C LYS A 518 24.28 27.17 1.15
N ARG A 519 25.30 27.17 2.02
CA ARG A 519 26.13 25.98 2.28
C ARG A 519 25.31 24.84 2.91
N ILE A 520 24.44 25.15 3.87
CA ILE A 520 23.54 24.17 4.51
C ILE A 520 22.61 23.56 3.47
N VAL A 521 21.94 24.38 2.65
CA VAL A 521 21.02 23.90 1.60
C VAL A 521 21.74 22.98 0.62
N ALA A 522 22.93 23.35 0.15
CA ALA A 522 23.72 22.52 -0.75
C ALA A 522 24.07 21.16 -0.12
N ARG A 523 24.48 21.16 1.16
CA ARG A 523 24.84 19.95 1.90
C ARG A 523 23.63 19.05 2.17
N VAL A 524 22.48 19.61 2.52
CA VAL A 524 21.23 18.84 2.67
C VAL A 524 20.84 18.24 1.33
N SER A 525 20.93 18.98 0.23
CA SER A 525 20.61 18.45 -1.11
C SER A 525 21.47 17.25 -1.49
N GLU A 526 22.78 17.30 -1.20
CA GLU A 526 23.70 16.17 -1.41
C GLU A 526 23.27 14.92 -0.60
N LEU A 527 23.00 15.11 0.69
CA LEU A 527 22.61 14.01 1.58
C LEU A 527 21.23 13.44 1.25
N MET A 528 20.29 14.27 0.81
CA MET A 528 18.97 13.82 0.35
C MET A 528 19.09 12.96 -0.91
N LYS A 529 19.94 13.31 -1.87
CA LYS A 529 20.24 12.47 -3.04
C LYS A 529 20.84 11.12 -2.65
N PHE A 530 21.70 11.10 -1.63
CA PHE A 530 22.21 9.86 -1.07
C PHE A 530 21.09 9.00 -0.47
N CYS A 531 20.17 9.61 0.29
CA CYS A 531 18.98 8.93 0.80
C CYS A 531 18.11 8.36 -0.34
N ASP A 532 17.89 9.11 -1.42
CA ASP A 532 17.12 8.64 -2.59
C ASP A 532 17.78 7.39 -3.22
N SER A 533 19.10 7.40 -3.35
CA SER A 533 19.89 6.27 -3.86
C SER A 533 19.78 5.04 -2.94
N LEU A 534 19.85 5.25 -1.62
CA LEU A 534 19.73 4.18 -0.63
C LEU A 534 18.33 3.56 -0.66
N GLU A 535 17.30 4.39 -0.68
CA GLU A 535 15.90 3.98 -0.74
C GLU A 535 15.61 3.17 -2.01
N SER A 536 16.11 3.63 -3.17
CA SER A 536 16.00 2.91 -4.44
C SER A 536 16.70 1.54 -4.42
N LYS A 537 17.89 1.45 -3.79
CA LYS A 537 18.61 0.17 -3.63
C LYS A 537 17.84 -0.81 -2.76
N LEU A 538 17.27 -0.34 -1.65
CA LEU A 538 16.45 -1.16 -0.75
C LEU A 538 15.18 -1.64 -1.44
N HIS A 539 14.52 -0.77 -2.20
CA HIS A 539 13.34 -1.16 -2.99
C HIS A 539 13.69 -2.25 -4.01
N ARG A 540 14.79 -2.09 -4.77
CA ARG A 540 15.26 -3.09 -5.72
C ARG A 540 15.59 -4.43 -5.03
N TYR A 541 16.20 -4.41 -3.85
CA TYR A 541 16.48 -5.61 -3.08
C TYR A 541 15.19 -6.36 -2.72
N LEU A 542 14.15 -5.65 -2.27
CA LEU A 542 12.86 -6.25 -1.93
C LEU A 542 12.20 -6.92 -3.15
N VAL A 543 12.14 -6.20 -4.27
CA VAL A 543 11.56 -6.71 -5.53
C VAL A 543 12.30 -7.95 -6.02
N VAL A 544 13.63 -7.91 -6.04
CA VAL A 544 14.45 -9.07 -6.47
C VAL A 544 14.25 -10.26 -5.54
N SER A 545 14.20 -10.03 -4.23
CA SER A 545 13.96 -11.08 -3.23
C SER A 545 12.59 -11.73 -3.43
N GLU A 546 11.56 -10.92 -3.69
CA GLU A 546 10.21 -11.42 -3.98
C GLU A 546 10.14 -12.24 -5.27
N HIS A 547 10.72 -11.73 -6.36
CA HIS A 547 10.79 -12.45 -7.64
C HIS A 547 11.56 -13.76 -7.51
N LEU A 548 12.68 -13.77 -6.77
CA LEU A 548 13.44 -14.99 -6.52
C LEU A 548 12.61 -16.03 -5.75
N ALA A 549 11.87 -15.60 -4.73
CA ALA A 549 10.98 -16.48 -3.98
C ALA A 549 9.87 -17.06 -4.88
N ALA A 550 9.20 -16.22 -5.69
CA ALA A 550 8.16 -16.65 -6.60
C ALA A 550 8.68 -17.61 -7.69
N ALA A 551 9.83 -17.30 -8.30
CA ALA A 551 10.48 -18.13 -9.31
C ALA A 551 10.92 -19.49 -8.73
N SER A 552 11.42 -19.50 -7.49
CA SER A 552 11.78 -20.74 -6.79
C SER A 552 10.55 -21.63 -6.62
N ILE A 553 9.45 -21.08 -6.10
CA ILE A 553 8.19 -21.83 -5.91
C ILE A 553 7.67 -22.35 -7.24
N THR A 554 7.69 -21.53 -8.29
CA THR A 554 7.25 -21.91 -9.64
C THR A 554 8.07 -23.08 -10.19
N THR A 555 9.40 -22.99 -10.11
CA THR A 555 10.32 -24.05 -10.55
C THR A 555 10.06 -25.37 -9.82
N LEU A 556 9.75 -25.31 -8.53
CA LEU A 556 9.57 -26.49 -7.67
C LEU A 556 8.21 -27.15 -7.84
N THR A 557 7.17 -26.34 -8.07
CA THR A 557 5.79 -26.80 -8.05
C THR A 557 5.18 -26.99 -9.43
N GLY A 558 5.77 -26.36 -10.45
CA GLY A 558 5.18 -26.24 -11.80
C GLY A 558 3.95 -25.31 -11.85
N ILE A 559 3.58 -24.68 -10.73
CA ILE A 559 2.47 -23.73 -10.67
C ILE A 559 3.05 -22.33 -10.80
N THR A 560 2.63 -21.63 -11.85
CA THR A 560 2.95 -20.21 -12.00
C THR A 560 2.11 -19.46 -10.97
N ILE A 561 2.75 -18.87 -9.96
CA ILE A 561 2.07 -17.87 -9.14
C ILE A 561 2.02 -16.62 -10.01
N GLU A 562 0.89 -16.43 -10.71
CA GLU A 562 0.61 -15.13 -11.29
C GLU A 562 0.58 -14.14 -10.14
N GLN A 563 1.53 -13.19 -10.14
CA GLN A 563 1.34 -12.00 -9.33
C GLN A 563 0.06 -11.37 -9.87
N GLU A 564 -0.96 -11.23 -9.02
CA GLU A 564 -1.83 -10.08 -9.14
C GLU A 564 -0.89 -8.87 -8.96
N GLU A 565 -0.25 -8.41 -10.04
CA GLU A 565 -0.09 -6.97 -10.20
C GLU A 565 -1.48 -6.45 -9.88
N GLU A 566 -1.64 -5.69 -8.79
CA GLU A 566 -2.85 -4.88 -8.67
C GLU A 566 -2.97 -4.23 -10.03
N PRO A 567 -4.00 -4.56 -10.83
CA PRO A 567 -4.17 -3.84 -12.06
C PRO A 567 -4.32 -2.42 -11.55
N MET A 568 -3.35 -1.55 -11.86
CA MET A 568 -3.59 -0.11 -11.87
C MET A 568 -4.96 -0.01 -12.48
N LYS A 569 -5.97 0.40 -11.69
CA LYS A 569 -7.38 0.41 -12.12
C LYS A 569 -7.36 0.95 -13.54
N ALA A 570 -7.54 0.06 -14.52
CA ALA A 570 -7.58 0.50 -15.89
C ALA A 570 -8.71 1.53 -15.89
N PRO A 571 -8.46 2.77 -16.34
CA PRO A 571 -9.44 3.83 -16.19
C PRO A 571 -10.79 3.30 -16.67
N GLN A 572 -11.82 3.44 -15.84
CA GLN A 572 -13.21 3.03 -16.17
C GLN A 572 -13.78 3.86 -17.33
N THR A 573 -13.00 4.81 -17.82
CA THR A 573 -13.26 5.67 -18.96
C THR A 573 -12.42 5.23 -20.17
N GLU A 574 -13.09 5.02 -21.29
CA GLU A 574 -12.44 4.86 -22.59
C GLU A 574 -12.48 6.21 -23.32
N LEU A 575 -11.31 6.67 -23.80
CA LEU A 575 -11.21 7.81 -24.72
C LEU A 575 -11.59 7.31 -26.11
N VAL A 576 -12.78 7.66 -26.58
CA VAL A 576 -13.28 7.19 -27.89
C VAL A 576 -13.50 8.39 -28.80
N ALA A 577 -12.60 8.57 -29.78
CA ALA A 577 -12.86 9.38 -30.96
C ALA A 577 -13.02 8.43 -32.16
N PRO A 578 -14.20 8.39 -32.82
CA PRO A 578 -14.34 7.60 -34.05
C PRO A 578 -13.60 8.28 -35.19
N VAL A 579 -12.86 7.48 -35.97
CA VAL A 579 -12.26 7.92 -37.24
C VAL A 579 -13.32 7.76 -38.32
N ARG A 580 -13.56 8.83 -39.08
CA ARG A 580 -14.59 8.88 -40.13
C ARG A 580 -13.97 9.04 -41.50
N LEU A 581 -14.56 8.36 -42.47
CA LEU A 581 -14.25 8.52 -43.87
C LEU A 581 -14.66 9.93 -44.32
N GLY A 582 -13.72 10.66 -44.92
CA GLY A 582 -13.97 11.89 -45.63
C GLY A 582 -14.30 11.59 -47.09
N THR A 583 -13.44 12.03 -48.01
CA THR A 583 -13.62 11.76 -49.44
C THR A 583 -13.08 10.37 -49.78
N PRO A 584 -13.86 9.47 -50.42
CA PRO A 584 -13.38 8.15 -50.77
C PRO A 584 -12.15 8.23 -51.69
N PRO A 585 -11.05 7.51 -51.39
CA PRO A 585 -9.87 7.48 -52.24
C PRO A 585 -10.16 6.73 -53.56
N ASP A 586 -9.53 7.16 -54.66
CA ASP A 586 -9.54 6.40 -55.92
C ASP A 586 -8.80 5.06 -55.76
N VAL A 587 -9.12 4.08 -56.61
CA VAL A 587 -8.60 2.69 -56.56
C VAL A 587 -7.07 2.63 -56.65
N LYS A 588 -6.42 3.68 -57.16
CA LYS A 588 -4.96 3.80 -57.27
C LYS A 588 -4.30 4.57 -56.12
N ALA A 589 -5.06 5.16 -55.20
CA ALA A 589 -4.51 5.92 -54.09
C ALA A 589 -3.99 5.00 -52.98
N GLN A 590 -2.81 5.33 -52.41
CA GLN A 590 -2.23 4.63 -51.27
C GLN A 590 -2.92 5.06 -49.95
N ALA A 591 -4.20 4.71 -49.81
CA ALA A 591 -5.07 5.10 -48.71
C ALA A 591 -5.66 3.88 -47.98
N PRO A 592 -4.82 3.02 -47.36
CA PRO A 592 -5.26 1.80 -46.69
C PRO A 592 -6.27 2.03 -45.57
N LEU A 593 -6.17 3.11 -44.78
CA LEU A 593 -7.07 3.35 -43.65
C LEU A 593 -8.48 3.76 -44.12
N ALA A 594 -8.55 4.70 -45.06
CA ALA A 594 -9.78 5.10 -45.72
C ALA A 594 -10.42 3.94 -46.50
N THR A 595 -9.61 3.06 -47.10
CA THR A 595 -10.11 1.84 -47.77
C THR A 595 -10.74 0.86 -46.76
N ILE A 596 -10.13 0.68 -45.58
CA ILE A 596 -10.71 -0.14 -44.50
C ILE A 596 -12.02 0.47 -44.02
N LEU A 597 -12.06 1.79 -43.78
CA LEU A 597 -13.28 2.50 -43.37
C LEU A 597 -14.39 2.42 -44.41
N ALA A 598 -14.08 2.58 -45.71
CA ALA A 598 -15.05 2.46 -46.79
C ALA A 598 -15.71 1.07 -46.86
N ARG A 599 -15.00 0.01 -46.44
CA ARG A 599 -15.55 -1.36 -46.34
C ARG A 599 -16.37 -1.60 -45.07
N HIS A 600 -16.31 -0.68 -44.10
CA HIS A 600 -16.90 -0.80 -42.77
C HIS A 600 -17.74 0.43 -42.41
N ASN A 601 -18.72 0.75 -43.27
CA ASN A 601 -19.73 1.81 -43.06
C ASN A 601 -19.17 3.23 -42.85
N GLY A 602 -17.90 3.49 -43.15
CA GLY A 602 -17.30 4.82 -43.13
C GLY A 602 -16.96 5.38 -41.74
N GLU A 603 -17.13 4.61 -40.65
CA GLU A 603 -16.81 5.06 -39.29
C GLU A 603 -16.40 3.88 -38.39
N MET A 604 -15.30 4.02 -37.62
CA MET A 604 -14.93 3.07 -36.57
C MET A 604 -14.01 3.68 -35.50
N SER A 605 -13.80 2.99 -34.38
CA SER A 605 -12.84 3.43 -33.37
C SER A 605 -11.41 3.41 -33.92
N ALA A 606 -10.56 4.34 -33.48
CA ALA A 606 -9.15 4.36 -33.87
C ALA A 606 -8.43 3.03 -33.51
N LYS A 607 -8.84 2.40 -32.41
CA LYS A 607 -8.34 1.10 -31.96
C LYS A 607 -8.69 -0.02 -32.93
N ASP A 608 -9.95 -0.12 -33.36
CA ASP A 608 -10.38 -1.15 -34.31
C ASP A 608 -9.76 -0.93 -35.69
N LEU A 609 -9.62 0.33 -36.10
CA LEU A 609 -8.96 0.69 -37.36
C LEU A 609 -7.49 0.27 -37.35
N TRP A 610 -6.79 0.50 -36.23
CA TRP A 610 -5.40 0.07 -36.06
C TRP A 610 -5.26 -1.46 -36.08
N GLN A 611 -6.11 -2.18 -35.35
CA GLN A 611 -6.09 -3.65 -35.36
C GLN A 611 -6.32 -4.24 -36.76
N ARG A 612 -7.18 -3.59 -37.57
CA ARG A 612 -7.44 -4.00 -38.96
C ARG A 612 -6.35 -3.58 -39.93
N PHE A 613 -5.63 -2.49 -39.65
CA PHE A 613 -4.46 -2.07 -40.42
C PHE A 613 -3.30 -3.04 -40.24
N GLY A 614 -3.14 -3.63 -39.05
CA GLY A 614 -2.22 -4.75 -38.81
C GLY A 614 -0.73 -4.40 -38.81
N GLY A 615 -0.38 -3.12 -38.59
CA GLY A 615 1.00 -2.62 -38.53
C GLY A 615 1.39 -1.99 -37.18
N GLU A 616 2.66 -1.62 -37.03
CA GLU A 616 3.17 -0.88 -35.87
C GLU A 616 2.41 0.43 -35.62
N ILE A 617 2.30 0.83 -34.36
CA ILE A 617 1.47 1.99 -33.96
C ILE A 617 1.98 3.31 -34.55
N ASP A 618 3.29 3.49 -34.68
CA ASP A 618 3.89 4.68 -35.28
C ASP A 618 3.59 4.77 -36.79
N ALA A 619 3.60 3.62 -37.48
CA ALA A 619 3.23 3.54 -38.89
C ALA A 619 1.74 3.86 -39.09
N PHE A 620 0.89 3.42 -38.17
CA PHE A 620 -0.53 3.75 -38.17
C PHE A 620 -0.76 5.26 -37.98
N TYR A 621 -0.11 5.91 -37.01
CA TYR A 621 -0.24 7.36 -36.82
C TYR A 621 0.29 8.17 -38.01
N ALA A 622 1.43 7.76 -38.59
CA ALA A 622 1.97 8.41 -39.78
C ALA A 622 0.99 8.33 -40.96
N GLN A 623 0.40 7.15 -41.17
CA GLN A 623 -0.59 6.94 -42.22
C GLN A 623 -1.89 7.70 -41.95
N LEU A 624 -2.39 7.69 -40.70
CA LEU A 624 -3.58 8.44 -40.29
C LEU A 624 -3.41 9.93 -40.58
N LYS A 625 -2.26 10.51 -40.22
CA LYS A 625 -1.96 11.91 -40.48
C LYS A 625 -1.87 12.22 -41.98
N ALA A 626 -1.28 11.31 -42.75
CA ALA A 626 -1.20 11.46 -44.21
C ALA A 626 -2.59 11.44 -44.85
N GLU A 627 -3.45 10.49 -44.49
CA GLU A 627 -4.78 10.35 -45.09
C GLU A 627 -5.77 11.44 -44.64
N VAL A 628 -5.63 11.97 -43.42
CA VAL A 628 -6.34 13.19 -42.96
C VAL A 628 -5.90 14.41 -43.77
N ALA A 629 -4.59 14.59 -44.00
CA ALA A 629 -4.08 15.71 -44.78
C ALA A 629 -4.54 15.68 -46.25
N HIS A 630 -4.80 14.50 -46.81
CA HIS A 630 -5.36 14.33 -48.16
C HIS A 630 -6.89 14.47 -48.19
N GLY A 631 -7.55 14.62 -47.04
CA GLY A 631 -9.01 14.73 -46.92
C GLY A 631 -9.76 13.42 -47.12
N TRP A 632 -9.06 12.28 -47.13
CA TRP A 632 -9.68 10.95 -47.20
C TRP A 632 -10.26 10.51 -45.86
N LEU A 633 -9.72 11.05 -44.76
CA LEU A 633 -10.26 10.92 -43.42
C LEU A 633 -10.61 12.30 -42.88
N LEU A 634 -11.70 12.40 -42.13
CA LEU A 634 -12.03 13.62 -41.40
C LEU A 634 -11.08 13.79 -40.22
N GLU A 635 -10.76 15.04 -39.88
CA GLU A 635 -9.97 15.35 -38.69
C GLU A 635 -10.72 14.85 -37.44
N PRO A 636 -10.12 13.95 -36.63
CA PRO A 636 -10.79 13.41 -35.45
C PRO A 636 -11.08 14.52 -34.44
N ALA A 637 -12.30 14.56 -33.90
CA ALA A 637 -12.61 15.44 -32.78
C ALA A 637 -11.76 15.06 -31.54
N PRO A 638 -11.50 16.01 -30.62
CA PRO A 638 -10.85 15.71 -29.34
C PRO A 638 -11.59 14.57 -28.63
N ALA A 639 -10.86 13.56 -28.18
CA ALA A 639 -11.46 12.34 -27.65
C ALA A 639 -12.29 12.62 -26.38
N GLU A 640 -13.52 12.09 -26.36
CA GLU A 640 -14.42 12.16 -25.21
C GLU A 640 -14.21 10.94 -24.30
N MET A 641 -14.23 11.14 -22.97
CA MET A 641 -14.27 10.03 -22.02
C MET A 641 -15.68 9.46 -21.93
N ARG A 642 -15.83 8.16 -22.17
CA ARG A 642 -17.07 7.41 -21.92
C ARG A 642 -16.85 6.31 -20.89
N GLU A 643 -17.76 6.19 -19.92
CA GLU A 643 -17.78 5.03 -19.02
C GLU A 643 -18.10 3.76 -19.80
N LYS A 644 -17.32 2.68 -19.59
CA LYS A 644 -17.60 1.38 -20.22
C LYS A 644 -18.93 0.83 -19.70
N ALA A 645 -19.82 0.41 -20.60
CA ALA A 645 -21.01 -0.33 -20.22
C ALA A 645 -20.60 -1.68 -19.60
N GLU A 646 -21.14 -1.99 -18.42
CA GLU A 646 -20.92 -3.27 -17.73
C GLU A 646 -21.46 -4.41 -18.61
N SER A 647 -20.56 -5.27 -19.08
CA SER A 647 -20.87 -6.47 -19.88
C SER A 647 -20.95 -7.72 -19.02
#